data_AF-A0A9P1EFP4-F1
#
_entry.id   AF-A0A9P1EFP4-F1
#
_cell.length_a   1.000
_cell.length_b   1.000
_cell.length_c   1.000
_cell.angle_alpha   90.00
_cell.angle_beta   90.00
_cell.angle_gamma   90.00
#
_symmetry.space_group_name_H-M   'P 1'
#
loop_
_entity.id
_entity.type
_entity.pdbx_description
1 polymer ?
#
loop_
_entity_poly.entity_id
_entity_poly.type
_entity_poly.pdbx_seq_one_letter_code
_entity_poly.pdbx_strand_id
1 'polypeptide(L)'
;MRLSPSLTIANDMSHYNNLNEVEYLMQKCDNINFLWASLIIEECSRLGLMYFCIAPGSRSSPLAIAASTHPTTTCISCIDERSLSFHAVGYGKGSHRPAVVITSSGTAVSNLYPAIVEASQEFVPLLVLTADRPPELQDVGANQAINQVNHYGRFVRHFFSFPTPSDEVSARMLLTTVDYAVHIATSSPCGPVHINCPFREPLDSSPKPWERSCLSGLNVWMSMAKPFTYYFQVQHPFDCSYVDSDMAEVLQVIQMAKKGLLLLGAIHGEDDVWAALLLAKHLSWPVVVDILSGLRLRKYIDHISEIDNEVLFIDHLDHLLLSDSVKDFMQADVIIQIGSRITSKRISEMLESCFPCSYIMVDKQQSRHDPMHIVTHRVQNIIHFSNYILKAFVPHTGNQWRRFLQTLNTMADWEISLQITSENSLTEPYVAHTILDAICCESAIFFGNSMPIRDADMYARNTPENYHNLAIKLGSRSCHYIQVGSNRGASGIDGLLSTAIGYAVGCNKRVISVLGDVSFLHDTNGLSLLRKQIPRKPMTILVINNHGGAIFSLLPVAANTERNILDQYFYTCHDVSVQNLCVAHGVKHVRVSTKMDLRDALLTSKSQNVDCVIEVNSSIEDNAHFHSTLRKFTRQAMNHAMDSLSRISIPDSIFNGSVLYEVGKMEYSLYRVQLCSPPTSASANNKSSAFFREGFIISLSLTDGSIGFGEVAPLEIHKENLFDVEEQLLFLTHTIGGVTIKQFLPLLNGLFSSWLWHNLGIPTGSIFPSVRCGLEMAVLNAIAASEGSSLLNILCPQTVEFPGSSLLDVRICALLDSNAPPEEIASIAADLVNEGFAALKLKERLFIYLFIYFFYCHSKVIVTLLQQRK
;
A
#
# COMPACT_ATOMS: atom_id res chain seq x y z
N MET A 1 -6.15 4.84 31.18
CA MET A 1 -6.80 4.04 30.12
C MET A 1 -6.89 2.61 30.59
N ARG A 2 -8.04 1.95 30.46
CA ARG A 2 -8.16 0.49 30.72
C ARG A 2 -7.32 -0.21 29.65
N LEU A 3 -6.19 -0.77 30.08
CA LEU A 3 -5.34 -1.65 29.29
C LEU A 3 -6.19 -2.84 28.83
N SER A 4 -6.04 -3.21 27.56
CA SER A 4 -6.64 -4.41 26.98
C SER A 4 -6.27 -5.66 27.79
N PRO A 5 -7.19 -6.60 28.01
CA PRO A 5 -6.88 -7.86 28.67
C PRO A 5 -6.32 -8.83 27.63
N SER A 6 -5.06 -8.66 27.24
CA SER A 6 -4.34 -9.65 26.45
C SER A 6 -3.31 -10.37 27.30
N LEU A 7 -3.78 -11.10 28.33
CA LEU A 7 -3.05 -12.18 29.01
C LEU A 7 -3.99 -12.86 30.01
N THR A 8 -4.83 -13.76 29.49
CA THR A 8 -5.43 -14.84 30.27
C THR A 8 -5.88 -15.89 29.27
N ILE A 9 -4.96 -16.78 28.91
CA ILE A 9 -5.33 -18.03 28.26
C ILE A 9 -6.10 -18.83 29.31
N ALA A 10 -7.36 -19.12 29.01
CA ALA A 10 -8.13 -20.10 29.74
C ALA A 10 -7.38 -21.43 29.67
N ASN A 11 -6.94 -21.93 30.82
CA ASN A 11 -6.52 -23.31 30.98
C ASN A 11 -7.75 -24.19 30.75
N ASP A 12 -7.87 -24.78 29.55
CA ASP A 12 -8.78 -25.89 29.36
C ASP A 12 -8.28 -27.10 30.18
N MET A 13 -9.17 -27.62 31.00
CA MET A 13 -8.97 -28.74 31.94
C MET A 13 -8.84 -30.11 31.22
N SER A 14 -8.01 -30.22 30.18
CA SER A 14 -7.63 -31.50 29.56
C SER A 14 -6.14 -31.86 29.72
N HIS A 15 -5.30 -30.94 30.21
CA HIS A 15 -3.85 -31.12 30.29
C HIS A 15 -3.35 -32.08 31.39
N TYR A 16 -4.18 -32.43 32.38
CA TYR A 16 -3.73 -33.27 33.51
C TYR A 16 -3.45 -34.74 33.12
N ASN A 17 -4.03 -35.25 32.02
CA ASN A 17 -3.76 -36.62 31.56
C ASN A 17 -2.48 -36.75 30.70
N ASN A 18 -1.99 -35.67 30.08
CA ASN A 18 -0.82 -35.72 29.18
C ASN A 18 0.53 -35.72 29.91
N LEU A 19 0.62 -35.23 31.15
CA LEU A 19 1.91 -35.08 31.85
C LEU A 19 2.57 -36.43 32.20
N ASN A 20 1.76 -37.43 32.57
CA ASN A 20 2.25 -38.79 32.81
C ASN A 20 2.62 -39.52 31.50
N GLU A 21 2.06 -39.09 30.35
CA GLU A 21 2.40 -39.65 29.04
C GLU A 21 3.76 -39.16 28.54
N VAL A 22 4.14 -37.89 28.76
CA VAL A 22 5.46 -37.35 28.35
C VAL A 22 6.58 -38.07 29.09
N GLU A 23 6.47 -38.23 30.42
CA GLU A 23 7.45 -38.98 31.21
C GLU A 23 7.59 -40.43 30.70
N TYR A 24 6.45 -41.08 30.40
CA TYR A 24 6.43 -42.45 29.91
C TYR A 24 6.98 -42.60 28.48
N LEU A 25 6.69 -41.66 27.58
CA LEU A 25 7.17 -41.64 26.19
C LEU A 25 8.69 -41.45 26.12
N MET A 26 9.23 -40.51 26.90
CA MET A 26 10.68 -40.23 26.90
C MET A 26 11.49 -41.38 27.52
N GLN A 27 10.96 -42.07 28.52
CA GLN A 27 11.63 -43.23 29.13
C GLN A 27 11.57 -44.50 28.27
N LYS A 28 10.78 -44.50 27.19
CA LYS A 28 10.57 -45.64 26.28
C LYS A 28 11.08 -45.42 24.85
N CYS A 29 11.79 -44.32 24.58
CA CYS A 29 12.39 -44.11 23.26
C CYS A 29 13.26 -45.30 22.86
N ASP A 30 13.06 -45.79 21.63
CA ASP A 30 13.72 -47.00 21.13
C ASP A 30 15.25 -46.87 21.08
N ASN A 31 15.76 -45.66 20.83
CA ASN A 31 17.19 -45.38 20.86
C ASN A 31 17.49 -43.91 21.23
N ILE A 32 18.78 -43.63 21.47
CA ILE A 32 19.27 -42.32 21.90
C ILE A 32 19.00 -41.19 20.90
N ASN A 33 18.95 -41.47 19.59
CA ASN A 33 18.63 -40.45 18.59
C ASN A 33 17.19 -39.94 18.75
N PHE A 34 16.25 -40.87 18.94
CA PHE A 34 14.84 -40.52 19.17
C PHE A 34 14.62 -39.83 20.50
N LEU A 35 15.35 -40.21 21.55
CA LEU A 35 15.30 -39.51 22.82
C LEU A 35 15.71 -38.04 22.66
N TRP A 36 16.86 -37.79 22.04
CA TRP A 36 17.37 -36.43 21.82
C TRP A 36 16.43 -35.60 20.96
N ALA A 37 15.95 -36.16 19.86
CA ALA A 37 14.99 -35.49 18.99
C ALA A 37 13.69 -35.17 19.75
N SER A 38 13.14 -36.11 20.52
CA SER A 38 11.90 -35.91 21.29
C SER A 38 12.06 -34.83 22.35
N LEU A 39 13.20 -34.78 23.05
CA LEU A 39 13.51 -33.71 24.01
C LEU A 39 13.61 -32.33 23.34
N ILE A 40 14.24 -32.23 22.17
CA ILE A 40 14.33 -30.97 21.41
C ILE A 40 12.94 -30.47 21.02
N ILE A 41 12.09 -31.36 20.48
CA ILE A 41 10.74 -31.01 20.03
C ILE A 41 9.82 -30.65 21.21
N GLU A 42 9.87 -31.41 22.30
CA GLU A 42 9.12 -31.13 23.53
C GLU A 42 9.49 -29.75 24.08
N GLU A 43 10.79 -29.42 24.14
CA GLU A 43 11.24 -28.12 24.62
C GLU A 43 10.83 -26.97 23.69
N CYS A 44 10.91 -27.17 22.36
CA CYS A 44 10.38 -26.22 21.39
C CYS A 44 8.89 -25.96 21.63
N SER A 45 8.09 -27.01 21.84
CA SER A 45 6.66 -26.87 22.13
C SER A 45 6.40 -26.08 23.43
N ARG A 46 7.16 -26.34 24.49
CA ARG A 46 7.05 -25.62 25.78
C ARG A 46 7.44 -24.15 25.66
N LEU A 47 8.33 -23.83 24.74
CA LEU A 47 8.72 -22.46 24.38
C LEU A 47 7.74 -21.79 23.40
N GLY A 48 6.66 -22.47 23.00
CA GLY A 48 5.61 -21.94 22.13
C GLY A 48 5.88 -22.08 20.63
N LEU A 49 6.91 -22.83 20.23
CA LEU A 49 7.20 -23.15 18.84
C LEU A 49 6.35 -24.35 18.43
N MET A 50 5.19 -24.08 17.84
CA MET A 50 4.21 -25.10 17.48
C MET A 50 4.18 -25.41 15.98
N TYR A 51 4.85 -24.63 15.14
CA TYR A 51 4.75 -24.75 13.68
C TYR A 51 6.08 -25.22 13.07
N PHE A 52 6.06 -26.42 12.48
CA PHE A 52 7.23 -27.12 11.98
C PHE A 52 7.15 -27.30 10.47
N CYS A 53 8.13 -26.77 9.76
CA CYS A 53 8.32 -26.87 8.33
C CYS A 53 9.38 -27.95 8.05
N ILE A 54 8.97 -29.12 7.59
CA ILE A 54 9.81 -30.33 7.52
C ILE A 54 10.04 -30.75 6.06
N ALA A 55 11.30 -30.71 5.62
CA ALA A 55 11.69 -31.27 4.33
C ALA A 55 11.94 -32.79 4.45
N PRO A 56 11.57 -33.59 3.45
CA PRO A 56 11.77 -35.03 3.48
C PRO A 56 13.26 -35.39 3.44
N GLY A 57 13.68 -36.35 4.26
CA GLY A 57 15.02 -36.92 4.16
C GLY A 57 15.33 -37.93 5.26
N SER A 58 16.26 -38.84 4.97
CA SER A 58 16.58 -39.95 5.88
C SER A 58 17.31 -39.49 7.14
N ARG A 59 18.33 -38.62 7.03
CA ARG A 59 19.13 -38.19 8.20
C ARG A 59 18.31 -37.39 9.21
N SER A 60 17.27 -36.70 8.78
CA SER A 60 16.34 -35.95 9.62
C SER A 60 15.21 -36.78 10.23
N SER A 61 15.15 -38.09 9.99
CA SER A 61 14.07 -38.97 10.48
C SER A 61 13.79 -38.83 11.98
N PRO A 62 14.80 -38.80 12.88
CA PRO A 62 14.52 -38.64 14.32
C PRO A 62 13.74 -37.36 14.64
N LEU A 63 14.15 -36.22 14.06
CA LEU A 63 13.50 -34.93 14.25
C LEU A 63 12.12 -34.87 13.60
N ALA A 64 12.00 -35.37 12.36
CA ALA A 64 10.77 -35.35 11.60
C ALA A 64 9.67 -36.20 12.26
N ILE A 65 10.02 -37.40 12.72
CA ILE A 65 9.08 -38.30 13.40
C ILE A 65 8.67 -37.66 14.73
N ALA A 66 9.63 -37.25 15.57
CA ALA A 66 9.35 -36.62 16.86
C ALA A 66 8.43 -35.39 16.70
N ALA A 67 8.69 -34.52 15.72
CA ALA A 67 7.84 -33.37 15.42
C ALA A 67 6.44 -33.80 15.00
N SER A 68 6.31 -34.77 14.09
CA SER A 68 5.02 -35.19 13.53
C SER A 68 4.12 -35.98 14.49
N THR A 69 4.71 -36.64 15.49
CA THR A 69 3.96 -37.42 16.50
C THR A 69 3.62 -36.62 17.75
N HIS A 70 4.15 -35.40 17.88
CA HIS A 70 3.92 -34.56 19.05
C HIS A 70 2.51 -33.94 19.01
N PRO A 71 1.72 -33.99 20.11
CA PRO A 71 0.29 -33.66 20.07
C PRO A 71 -0.05 -32.18 19.84
N THR A 72 0.89 -31.27 20.14
CA THR A 72 0.68 -29.81 20.04
C THR A 72 1.28 -29.19 18.78
N THR A 73 2.05 -29.95 18.00
CA THR A 73 2.76 -29.42 16.83
C THR A 73 1.87 -29.49 15.60
N THR A 74 2.04 -28.51 14.72
CA THR A 74 1.49 -28.51 13.36
C THR A 74 2.66 -28.64 12.40
N CYS A 75 2.68 -29.73 11.63
CA CYS A 75 3.74 -30.01 10.69
C CYS A 75 3.28 -29.77 9.25
N ILE A 76 4.06 -29.01 8.49
CA ILE A 76 3.94 -28.88 7.04
C ILE A 76 5.18 -29.48 6.39
N SER A 77 5.01 -30.19 5.29
CA SER A 77 6.13 -30.63 4.46
C SER A 77 6.18 -29.86 3.14
N CYS A 78 7.31 -29.87 2.45
CA CYS A 78 7.43 -29.49 1.04
C CYS A 78 8.57 -30.30 0.44
N ILE A 79 8.50 -30.59 -0.86
CA ILE A 79 9.59 -31.28 -1.56
C ILE A 79 10.76 -30.31 -1.81
N ASP A 80 10.45 -29.02 -1.99
CA ASP A 80 11.44 -27.97 -2.22
C ASP A 80 11.78 -27.28 -0.89
N GLU A 81 13.01 -27.48 -0.39
CA GLU A 81 13.51 -26.86 0.84
C GLU A 81 13.51 -25.33 0.79
N ARG A 82 13.77 -24.74 -0.37
CA ARG A 82 13.79 -23.28 -0.54
C ARG A 82 12.38 -22.73 -0.33
N SER A 83 11.38 -23.26 -1.04
CA SER A 83 9.98 -22.88 -0.87
C SER A 83 9.50 -23.13 0.58
N LEU A 84 9.87 -24.26 1.18
CA LEU A 84 9.55 -24.57 2.58
C LEU A 84 10.12 -23.53 3.57
N SER A 85 11.36 -23.10 3.36
CA SER A 85 12.02 -22.10 4.21
C SER A 85 11.34 -20.74 4.09
N PHE A 86 10.99 -20.31 2.88
CA PHE A 86 10.24 -19.07 2.67
C PHE A 86 8.82 -19.12 3.22
N HIS A 87 8.18 -20.29 3.22
CA HIS A 87 6.92 -20.51 3.93
C HIS A 87 7.07 -20.31 5.44
N ALA A 88 8.17 -20.79 6.04
CA ALA A 88 8.49 -20.54 7.44
C ALA A 88 8.70 -19.04 7.74
N VAL A 89 9.40 -18.31 6.85
CA VAL A 89 9.52 -16.84 6.92
C VAL A 89 8.14 -16.18 6.92
N GLY A 90 7.27 -16.59 5.99
CA GLY A 90 5.90 -16.11 5.90
C GLY A 90 5.12 -16.31 7.18
N TYR A 91 5.16 -17.53 7.74
CA TYR A 91 4.51 -17.84 9.01
C TYR A 91 5.02 -16.95 10.15
N GLY A 92 6.35 -16.77 10.25
CA GLY A 92 6.97 -15.92 11.26
C GLY A 92 6.54 -14.47 11.16
N LYS A 93 6.39 -13.94 9.93
CA LYS A 93 5.87 -12.59 9.67
C LYS A 93 4.41 -12.44 10.08
N GLY A 94 3.56 -13.41 9.75
CA GLY A 94 2.12 -13.33 9.99
C GLY A 94 1.73 -13.56 11.44
N SER A 95 2.43 -14.46 12.13
CA SER A 95 2.13 -14.86 13.51
C SER A 95 2.94 -14.11 14.58
N HIS A 96 4.04 -13.46 14.19
CA HIS A 96 5.07 -12.94 15.09
C HIS A 96 5.69 -13.99 16.03
N ARG A 97 5.56 -15.28 15.68
CA ARG A 97 6.13 -16.41 16.41
C ARG A 97 7.11 -17.17 15.52
N PRO A 98 8.22 -17.69 16.07
CA PRO A 98 9.16 -18.46 15.28
C PRO A 98 8.55 -19.75 14.73
N ALA A 99 8.80 -20.01 13.45
CA ALA A 99 8.66 -21.34 12.86
C ALA A 99 9.96 -22.14 13.04
N VAL A 100 9.82 -23.46 13.12
CA VAL A 100 10.95 -24.40 13.09
C VAL A 100 11.11 -24.96 11.69
N VAL A 101 12.30 -24.92 11.12
CA VAL A 101 12.62 -25.53 9.82
C VAL A 101 13.49 -26.75 10.06
N ILE A 102 13.04 -27.94 9.62
CA ILE A 102 13.79 -29.20 9.71
C ILE A 102 14.19 -29.64 8.30
N THR A 103 15.48 -29.90 8.10
CA THR A 103 16.01 -30.48 6.86
C THR A 103 16.97 -31.63 7.13
N SER A 104 17.14 -32.50 6.13
CA SER A 104 18.23 -33.48 6.10
C SER A 104 19.57 -32.79 5.77
N SER A 105 20.69 -33.51 5.81
CA SER A 105 22.01 -32.95 5.48
C SER A 105 22.26 -32.82 3.99
N GLY A 106 23.31 -32.10 3.64
CA GLY A 106 23.73 -31.87 2.26
C GLY A 106 23.13 -30.58 1.71
N THR A 107 22.89 -30.53 0.40
CA THR A 107 22.39 -29.32 -0.29
C THR A 107 21.00 -28.90 0.18
N ALA A 108 20.24 -29.74 0.87
CA ALA A 108 19.00 -29.37 1.54
C ALA A 108 19.20 -28.19 2.50
N VAL A 109 20.33 -28.18 3.23
CA VAL A 109 20.76 -27.07 4.09
C VAL A 109 21.03 -25.82 3.27
N SER A 110 21.78 -25.94 2.16
CA SER A 110 22.10 -24.81 1.30
C SER A 110 20.88 -24.18 0.62
N ASN A 111 19.80 -24.93 0.39
CA ASN A 111 18.55 -24.38 -0.17
C ASN A 111 17.79 -23.47 0.83
N LEU A 112 18.07 -23.55 2.13
CA LEU A 112 17.47 -22.66 3.13
C LEU A 112 18.07 -21.24 3.10
N TYR A 113 19.24 -21.08 2.47
CA TYR A 113 20.05 -19.87 2.56
C TYR A 113 19.31 -18.58 2.16
N PRO A 114 18.57 -18.52 1.04
CA PRO A 114 17.92 -17.27 0.64
C PRO A 114 16.87 -16.79 1.65
N ALA A 115 16.05 -17.72 2.17
CA ALA A 115 15.07 -17.42 3.20
C ALA A 115 15.72 -17.02 4.55
N ILE A 116 16.88 -17.59 4.90
CA ILE A 116 17.64 -17.19 6.10
C ILE A 116 18.20 -15.77 5.94
N VAL A 117 18.66 -15.42 4.75
CA VAL A 117 19.09 -14.03 4.45
C VAL A 117 17.90 -13.09 4.59
N GLU A 118 16.75 -13.40 4.00
CA GLU A 118 15.54 -12.56 4.13
C GLU A 118 15.11 -12.42 5.59
N ALA A 119 15.00 -13.53 6.32
CA ALA A 119 14.65 -13.53 7.74
C ALA A 119 15.63 -12.70 8.58
N SER A 120 16.92 -12.76 8.27
CA SER A 120 17.93 -11.95 8.95
C SER A 120 17.75 -10.46 8.69
N GLN A 121 17.45 -10.07 7.45
CA GLN A 121 17.34 -8.67 7.04
C GLN A 121 16.03 -8.02 7.50
N GLU A 122 14.99 -8.82 7.73
CA GLU A 122 13.67 -8.36 8.22
C GLU A 122 13.38 -8.75 9.67
N PHE A 123 14.38 -9.28 10.37
CA PHE A 123 14.27 -9.63 11.78
C PHE A 123 13.14 -10.64 12.06
N VAL A 124 12.92 -11.58 11.15
CA VAL A 124 11.93 -12.65 11.32
C VAL A 124 12.56 -13.78 12.15
N PRO A 125 12.00 -14.12 13.33
CA PRO A 125 12.56 -15.16 14.17
C PRO A 125 12.32 -16.54 13.53
N LEU A 126 13.37 -17.37 13.43
CA LEU A 126 13.28 -18.75 12.93
C LEU A 126 14.23 -19.65 13.74
N LEU A 127 13.85 -20.92 13.91
CA LEU A 127 14.74 -21.96 14.42
C LEU A 127 15.02 -22.99 13.33
N VAL A 128 16.26 -23.05 12.84
CA VAL A 128 16.68 -23.92 11.75
C VAL A 128 17.41 -25.13 12.33
N LEU A 129 16.80 -26.31 12.26
CA LEU A 129 17.34 -27.59 12.71
C LEU A 129 17.80 -28.41 11.50
N THR A 130 19.11 -28.53 11.30
CA THR A 130 19.68 -29.28 10.16
C THR A 130 20.26 -30.60 10.63
N ALA A 131 19.70 -31.71 10.18
CA ALA A 131 20.27 -33.01 10.50
C ALA A 131 21.61 -33.19 9.78
N ASP A 132 22.61 -33.76 10.44
CA ASP A 132 23.97 -33.89 9.91
C ASP A 132 24.51 -35.31 10.04
N ARG A 133 25.57 -35.59 9.28
CA ARG A 133 26.38 -36.80 9.46
C ARG A 133 27.24 -36.67 10.72
N PRO A 134 27.51 -37.78 11.41
CA PRO A 134 28.36 -37.78 12.59
C PRO A 134 29.83 -37.44 12.20
N PRO A 135 30.67 -36.98 13.13
CA PRO A 135 32.03 -36.52 12.84
C PRO A 135 32.89 -37.51 12.05
N GLU A 136 32.76 -38.80 12.29
CA GLU A 136 33.51 -39.85 11.57
C GLU A 136 33.16 -39.99 10.08
N LEU A 137 32.08 -39.35 9.61
CA LEU A 137 31.64 -39.33 8.21
C LEU A 137 31.79 -37.94 7.55
N GLN A 138 32.39 -36.97 8.24
CA GLN A 138 32.68 -35.65 7.68
C GLN A 138 34.01 -35.66 6.93
N ASP A 139 34.10 -34.91 5.81
CA ASP A 139 35.32 -34.73 5.00
C ASP A 139 35.99 -36.01 4.47
N VAL A 140 35.25 -37.13 4.41
CA VAL A 140 35.74 -38.44 3.94
C VAL A 140 35.05 -38.92 2.66
N GLY A 141 34.32 -38.04 1.97
CA GLY A 141 33.55 -38.40 0.76
C GLY A 141 32.29 -39.22 1.04
N ALA A 142 31.77 -39.20 2.27
CA ALA A 142 30.52 -39.85 2.61
C ALA A 142 29.35 -39.22 1.84
N ASN A 143 28.40 -40.05 1.39
CA ASN A 143 27.28 -39.59 0.58
C ASN A 143 26.43 -38.54 1.32
N GLN A 144 26.17 -37.41 0.63
CA GLN A 144 25.44 -36.23 1.12
C GLN A 144 25.97 -35.66 2.47
N ALA A 145 27.25 -35.85 2.79
CA ALA A 145 27.92 -35.11 3.86
C ALA A 145 28.57 -33.84 3.29
N ILE A 146 28.35 -32.69 3.94
CA ILE A 146 28.99 -31.41 3.61
C ILE A 146 29.36 -30.72 4.92
N ASN A 147 30.21 -29.69 4.85
CA ASN A 147 30.46 -28.85 6.03
C ASN A 147 29.22 -27.97 6.35
N GLN A 148 28.50 -28.34 7.41
CA GLN A 148 27.35 -27.59 7.92
C GLN A 148 27.70 -26.66 9.08
N VAL A 149 28.95 -26.68 9.57
CA VAL A 149 29.39 -25.84 10.69
C VAL A 149 29.44 -24.37 10.24
N ASN A 150 28.70 -23.50 10.93
CA ASN A 150 28.55 -22.08 10.58
C ASN A 150 28.14 -21.84 9.11
N HIS A 151 27.35 -22.76 8.52
CA HIS A 151 27.02 -22.73 7.08
C HIS A 151 26.45 -21.38 6.60
N TYR A 152 25.65 -20.71 7.44
CA TYR A 152 24.99 -19.43 7.10
C TYR A 152 25.75 -18.18 7.57
N GLY A 153 26.94 -18.33 8.15
CA GLY A 153 27.77 -17.22 8.63
C GLY A 153 27.01 -16.26 9.56
N ARG A 154 27.07 -14.96 9.25
CA ARG A 154 26.49 -13.88 10.08
C ARG A 154 24.99 -13.64 9.84
N PHE A 155 24.35 -14.39 8.95
CA PHE A 155 22.91 -14.26 8.73
C PHE A 155 22.09 -14.87 9.87
N VAL A 156 22.67 -15.79 10.64
CA VAL A 156 22.05 -16.29 11.87
C VAL A 156 22.49 -15.49 13.09
N ARG A 157 21.58 -15.31 14.05
CA ARG A 157 21.85 -14.67 15.34
C ARG A 157 22.72 -15.54 16.24
N HIS A 158 22.59 -16.86 16.09
CA HIS A 158 23.38 -17.84 16.80
C HIS A 158 23.53 -19.12 15.97
N PHE A 159 24.67 -19.78 16.12
CA PHE A 159 24.93 -21.11 15.59
C PHE A 159 25.37 -22.02 16.73
N PHE A 160 24.79 -23.21 16.81
CA PHE A 160 25.26 -24.28 17.70
C PHE A 160 25.27 -25.61 16.96
N SER A 161 26.32 -26.42 17.16
CA SER A 161 26.33 -27.82 16.69
C SER A 161 26.24 -28.73 17.89
N PHE A 162 25.16 -29.50 17.98
CA PHE A 162 25.09 -30.56 18.98
C PHE A 162 26.22 -31.58 18.75
N PRO A 163 26.75 -32.18 19.82
CA PRO A 163 27.47 -33.43 19.68
C PRO A 163 26.51 -34.52 19.18
N THR A 164 27.05 -35.62 18.66
CA THR A 164 26.25 -36.80 18.35
C THR A 164 25.53 -37.32 19.59
N PRO A 165 24.25 -37.74 19.49
CA PRO A 165 23.50 -38.28 20.60
C PRO A 165 24.25 -39.37 21.37
N SER A 166 24.33 -39.18 22.68
CA SER A 166 24.99 -40.07 23.64
C SER A 166 24.27 -39.97 25.00
N ASP A 167 24.21 -41.08 25.72
CA ASP A 167 23.71 -41.16 27.10
C ASP A 167 24.77 -40.73 28.14
N GLU A 168 26.01 -40.47 27.71
CA GLU A 168 27.04 -39.84 28.55
C GLU A 168 26.81 -38.33 28.71
N VAL A 169 26.06 -37.70 27.81
CA VAL A 169 25.78 -36.27 27.82
C VAL A 169 24.43 -36.02 28.49
N SER A 170 24.43 -35.17 29.52
CA SER A 170 23.21 -34.80 30.26
C SER A 170 22.19 -34.14 29.34
N ALA A 171 20.96 -34.64 29.35
CA ALA A 171 19.82 -34.10 28.60
C ALA A 171 19.54 -32.61 28.89
N ARG A 172 19.88 -32.13 30.09
CA ARG A 172 19.81 -30.70 30.44
C ARG A 172 20.55 -29.79 29.44
N MET A 173 21.68 -30.25 28.87
CA MET A 173 22.42 -29.47 27.88
C MET A 173 21.57 -29.20 26.64
N LEU A 174 20.81 -30.20 26.17
CA LEU A 174 19.91 -30.04 25.04
C LEU A 174 18.83 -29.00 25.36
N LEU A 175 18.13 -29.17 26.49
CA LEU A 175 17.04 -28.30 26.90
C LEU A 175 17.52 -26.84 27.01
N THR A 176 18.59 -26.60 27.76
CA THR A 176 19.14 -25.24 27.94
C THR A 176 19.67 -24.63 26.63
N THR A 177 20.14 -25.46 25.70
CA THR A 177 20.61 -24.98 24.38
C THR A 177 19.44 -24.54 23.52
N VAL A 178 18.35 -25.31 23.51
CA VAL A 178 17.11 -24.95 22.81
C VAL A 178 16.49 -23.69 23.42
N ASP A 179 16.43 -23.60 24.75
CA ASP A 179 15.98 -22.41 25.48
C ASP A 179 16.75 -21.16 25.05
N TYR A 180 18.09 -21.24 25.06
CA TYR A 180 18.96 -20.15 24.67
C TYR A 180 18.79 -19.79 23.19
N ALA A 181 18.71 -20.78 22.30
CA ALA A 181 18.52 -20.56 20.87
C ALA A 181 17.21 -19.81 20.58
N VAL A 182 16.10 -20.21 21.21
CA VAL A 182 14.81 -19.52 21.06
C VAL A 182 14.85 -18.12 21.66
N HIS A 183 15.47 -17.95 22.82
CA HIS A 183 15.67 -16.63 23.42
C HIS A 183 16.43 -15.70 22.49
N ILE A 184 17.52 -16.15 21.88
CA ILE A 184 18.30 -15.34 20.93
C ILE A 184 17.52 -15.08 19.63
N ALA A 185 16.78 -16.06 19.10
CA ALA A 185 15.98 -15.87 17.89
C ALA A 185 14.91 -14.77 18.06
N THR A 186 14.37 -14.63 19.27
CA THR A 186 13.24 -13.72 19.59
C THR A 186 13.66 -12.42 20.28
N SER A 187 14.88 -12.33 20.80
CA SER A 187 15.43 -11.12 21.43
C SER A 187 15.93 -10.12 20.39
N SER A 188 15.93 -8.82 20.70
CA SER A 188 16.42 -7.79 19.79
C SER A 188 17.95 -7.86 19.65
N PRO A 189 18.51 -7.89 18.43
CA PRO A 189 17.82 -7.96 17.14
C PRO A 189 17.32 -9.38 16.83
N CYS A 190 16.01 -9.55 16.61
CA CYS A 190 15.44 -10.87 16.34
C CYS A 190 15.86 -11.39 14.95
N GLY A 191 15.79 -12.69 14.73
CA GLY A 191 16.24 -13.31 13.48
C GLY A 191 16.43 -14.84 13.55
N PRO A 192 16.96 -15.45 12.48
CA PRO A 192 17.12 -16.90 12.41
C PRO A 192 18.26 -17.39 13.31
N VAL A 193 18.10 -18.57 13.91
CA VAL A 193 19.13 -19.32 14.65
C VAL A 193 19.31 -20.69 14.03
N HIS A 194 20.55 -21.15 13.91
CA HIS A 194 20.87 -22.44 13.30
C HIS A 194 21.42 -23.42 14.34
N ILE A 195 20.74 -24.55 14.49
CA ILE A 195 21.22 -25.69 15.26
C ILE A 195 21.51 -26.84 14.30
N ASN A 196 22.76 -27.29 14.30
CA ASN A 196 23.19 -28.48 13.57
C ASN A 196 23.04 -29.72 14.46
N CYS A 197 22.42 -30.78 13.94
CA CYS A 197 22.02 -31.98 14.69
C CYS A 197 22.65 -33.25 14.06
N PRO A 198 23.87 -33.64 14.43
CA PRO A 198 24.50 -34.85 13.90
C PRO A 198 23.84 -36.13 14.44
N PHE A 199 23.46 -37.07 13.56
CA PHE A 199 22.86 -38.35 13.96
C PHE A 199 23.64 -39.55 13.41
N ARG A 200 24.01 -40.49 14.29
CA ARG A 200 24.55 -41.81 13.88
C ARG A 200 23.42 -42.76 13.50
N GLU A 201 23.71 -43.75 12.66
CA GLU A 201 22.77 -44.84 12.43
C GLU A 201 22.69 -45.77 13.67
N PRO A 202 21.53 -46.42 13.94
CA PRO A 202 20.30 -46.41 13.14
C PRO A 202 19.47 -45.12 13.29
N LEU A 203 18.86 -44.67 12.19
CA LEU A 203 18.03 -43.45 12.12
C LEU A 203 16.53 -43.73 12.28
N ASP A 204 16.15 -45.00 12.20
CA ASP A 204 14.79 -45.50 12.41
C ASP A 204 14.59 -45.88 13.88
N SER A 205 13.36 -46.28 14.22
CA SER A 205 12.98 -46.70 15.57
C SER A 205 13.52 -48.10 15.93
N SER A 206 14.65 -48.52 15.35
CA SER A 206 15.33 -49.75 15.72
C SER A 206 15.78 -49.67 17.18
N PRO A 207 15.33 -50.58 18.06
CA PRO A 207 15.69 -50.53 19.48
C PRO A 207 17.18 -50.69 19.70
N LYS A 208 17.79 -49.75 20.43
CA LYS A 208 19.19 -49.79 20.86
C LYS A 208 19.25 -49.33 22.32
N PRO A 209 19.85 -50.13 23.23
CA PRO A 209 19.89 -49.79 24.64
C PRO A 209 20.67 -48.48 24.87
N TRP A 210 20.21 -47.71 25.85
CA TRP A 210 20.80 -46.48 26.33
C TRP A 210 20.55 -46.32 27.83
N GLU A 211 21.42 -45.61 28.52
CA GLU A 211 21.40 -45.43 29.97
C GLU A 211 20.53 -44.25 30.40
N ARG A 212 19.61 -44.47 31.35
CA ARG A 212 18.70 -43.42 31.85
C ARG A 212 19.38 -42.34 32.69
N SER A 213 20.65 -42.54 33.05
CA SER A 213 21.44 -41.58 33.82
C SER A 213 21.49 -40.20 33.15
N CYS A 214 21.39 -40.14 31.81
CA CYS A 214 21.35 -38.89 31.05
C CYS A 214 20.12 -38.01 31.37
N LEU A 215 19.04 -38.60 31.92
CA LEU A 215 17.81 -37.91 32.32
C LEU A 215 17.83 -37.45 33.78
N SER A 216 18.93 -37.67 34.50
CA SER A 216 19.05 -37.31 35.91
C SER A 216 18.79 -35.81 36.14
N GLY A 217 17.87 -35.52 37.06
CA GLY A 217 17.46 -34.16 37.40
C GLY A 217 16.31 -33.59 36.56
N LEU A 218 15.73 -34.36 35.63
CA LEU A 218 14.61 -33.90 34.80
C LEU A 218 13.22 -34.24 35.36
N ASN A 219 13.11 -34.94 36.49
CA ASN A 219 11.80 -35.36 37.05
C ASN A 219 10.81 -34.20 37.22
N VAL A 220 11.29 -33.04 37.68
CA VAL A 220 10.46 -31.84 37.86
C VAL A 220 10.04 -31.26 36.51
N TRP A 221 10.95 -31.23 35.54
CA TRP A 221 10.63 -30.75 34.19
C TRP A 221 9.63 -31.68 33.50
N MET A 222 9.81 -33.01 33.58
CA MET A 222 8.88 -33.99 32.98
C MET A 222 7.46 -33.89 33.53
N SER A 223 7.31 -33.53 34.82
CA SER A 223 6.01 -33.35 35.47
C SER A 223 5.37 -31.96 35.28
N MET A 224 6.04 -31.04 34.57
CA MET A 224 5.54 -29.70 34.28
C MET A 224 5.35 -29.48 32.78
N ALA A 225 4.47 -28.55 32.40
CA ALA A 225 4.25 -28.12 31.01
C ALA A 225 5.02 -26.85 30.62
N LYS A 226 6.06 -26.49 31.40
CA LYS A 226 6.81 -25.24 31.26
C LYS A 226 8.24 -25.49 30.76
N PRO A 227 8.89 -24.51 30.12
CA PRO A 227 10.27 -24.67 29.65
C PRO A 227 11.23 -24.92 30.81
N PHE A 228 12.39 -25.50 30.49
CA PHE A 228 13.44 -25.80 31.44
C PHE A 228 14.08 -24.52 31.97
N THR A 229 14.36 -23.56 31.10
CA THR A 229 14.92 -22.24 31.46
C THR A 229 13.92 -21.11 31.20
N TYR A 230 13.73 -20.23 32.18
CA TYR A 230 12.90 -19.04 32.03
C TYR A 230 13.77 -17.81 31.74
N TYR A 231 13.53 -17.16 30.60
CA TYR A 231 14.07 -15.85 30.31
C TYR A 231 13.03 -14.78 30.66
N PHE A 232 13.26 -14.06 31.76
CA PHE A 232 12.43 -12.92 32.12
C PHE A 232 12.92 -11.67 31.39
N GLN A 233 12.03 -11.02 30.64
CA GLN A 233 12.26 -9.64 30.27
C GLN A 233 12.02 -8.78 31.51
N VAL A 234 13.10 -8.20 32.06
CA VAL A 234 12.97 -7.14 33.05
C VAL A 234 12.39 -5.93 32.31
N GLN A 235 11.07 -5.80 32.33
CA GLN A 235 10.44 -4.52 32.05
C GLN A 235 10.91 -3.60 33.17
N HIS A 236 11.83 -2.69 32.89
CA HIS A 236 12.10 -1.62 33.83
C HIS A 236 10.76 -0.92 34.10
N PRO A 237 10.23 -0.94 35.33
CA PRO A 237 9.06 -0.16 35.65
C PRO A 237 9.48 1.28 35.44
N PHE A 238 8.94 1.89 34.38
CA PHE A 238 9.21 3.29 34.06
C PHE A 238 8.50 4.15 35.10
N ASP A 239 9.12 4.29 36.27
CA ASP A 239 8.77 5.34 37.20
C ASP A 239 8.97 6.68 36.49
N CYS A 240 7.86 7.39 36.28
CA CYS A 240 7.76 8.68 35.59
C CYS A 240 8.49 9.84 36.30
N SER A 241 9.44 9.56 37.20
CA SER A 241 10.15 10.57 37.99
C SER A 241 11.61 10.78 37.57
N TYR A 242 12.16 9.95 36.67
CA TYR A 242 13.42 10.27 36.01
C TYR A 242 13.12 10.97 34.69
N VAL A 243 13.46 12.26 34.62
CA VAL A 243 13.59 12.97 33.34
C VAL A 243 14.76 12.29 32.63
N ASP A 244 14.44 11.46 31.64
CA ASP A 244 15.44 10.89 30.74
C ASP A 244 16.04 12.07 29.96
N SER A 245 17.28 12.45 30.30
CA SER A 245 17.96 13.64 29.77
C SER A 245 18.02 13.61 28.25
N ASP A 246 18.11 12.42 27.67
CA ASP A 246 18.28 12.21 26.24
C ASP A 246 16.93 12.42 25.52
N MET A 247 15.83 11.97 26.13
CA MET A 247 14.47 12.21 25.62
C MET A 247 14.03 13.68 25.76
N ALA A 248 14.59 14.41 26.73
CA ALA A 248 14.35 15.86 26.86
C ALA A 248 14.96 16.66 25.69
N GLU A 249 16.16 16.29 25.23
CA GLU A 249 16.79 16.89 24.02
C GLU A 249 15.93 16.64 22.78
N VAL A 250 15.50 15.39 22.57
CA VAL A 250 14.64 15.02 21.44
C VAL A 250 13.32 15.80 21.46
N LEU A 251 12.70 15.94 22.64
CA LEU A 251 11.49 16.73 22.80
C LEU A 251 11.72 18.21 22.46
N GLN A 252 12.83 18.79 22.87
CA GLN A 252 13.17 20.19 22.57
C GLN A 252 13.29 20.42 21.07
N VAL A 253 13.96 19.52 20.35
CA VAL A 253 14.07 19.55 18.89
C VAL A 253 12.67 19.53 18.25
N ILE A 254 11.79 18.63 18.69
CA ILE A 254 10.42 18.51 18.19
C ILE A 254 9.61 19.79 18.46
N GLN A 255 9.74 20.38 19.64
CA GLN A 255 9.05 21.61 20.02
C GLN A 255 9.49 22.84 19.20
N MET A 256 10.72 22.83 18.69
CA MET A 256 11.27 23.93 17.88
C MET A 256 10.98 23.80 16.39
N ALA A 257 10.41 22.68 15.94
CA ALA A 257 10.09 22.44 14.53
C ALA A 257 9.07 23.45 13.99
N LYS A 258 9.34 24.01 12.81
CA LYS A 258 8.43 24.87 12.04
C LYS A 258 7.83 24.15 10.84
N LYS A 259 8.55 23.19 10.27
CA LYS A 259 8.18 22.36 9.11
C LYS A 259 8.45 20.89 9.45
N GLY A 260 7.78 20.40 10.48
CA GLY A 260 7.86 19.01 10.87
C GLY A 260 7.23 18.08 9.81
N LEU A 261 7.82 16.91 9.64
CA LEU A 261 7.30 15.83 8.78
C LEU A 261 7.35 14.50 9.54
N LEU A 262 6.22 13.78 9.58
CA LEU A 262 6.16 12.44 10.13
C LEU A 262 6.11 11.42 8.99
N LEU A 263 7.05 10.49 8.97
CA LEU A 263 7.17 9.44 7.96
C LEU A 263 6.92 8.07 8.60
N LEU A 264 5.92 7.35 8.12
CA LEU A 264 5.54 6.04 8.64
C LEU A 264 5.96 4.97 7.64
N GLY A 265 7.04 4.25 7.95
CA GLY A 265 7.55 3.14 7.15
C GLY A 265 6.84 1.81 7.48
N ALA A 266 7.55 0.69 7.29
CA ALA A 266 7.09 -0.63 7.65
C ALA A 266 6.87 -0.73 9.17
N ILE A 267 5.62 -1.01 9.55
CA ILE A 267 5.18 -1.23 10.93
C ILE A 267 4.28 -2.47 10.90
N HIS A 268 4.51 -3.42 11.82
CA HIS A 268 3.83 -4.72 11.77
C HIS A 268 2.96 -5.01 13.00
N GLY A 269 3.23 -4.35 14.14
CA GLY A 269 2.46 -4.51 15.37
C GLY A 269 1.30 -3.53 15.45
N GLU A 270 0.11 -4.02 15.84
CA GLU A 270 -1.08 -3.18 16.01
C GLU A 270 -0.86 -2.06 17.04
N ASP A 271 -0.21 -2.36 18.17
CA ASP A 271 0.12 -1.36 19.19
C ASP A 271 1.07 -0.27 18.68
N ASP A 272 2.01 -0.61 17.80
CA ASP A 272 2.94 0.36 17.21
C ASP A 272 2.20 1.30 16.25
N VAL A 273 1.27 0.76 15.47
CA VAL A 273 0.42 1.53 14.55
C VAL A 273 -0.44 2.51 15.35
N TRP A 274 -1.07 2.07 16.43
CA TRP A 274 -1.84 2.95 17.31
C TRP A 274 -0.99 4.03 17.97
N ALA A 275 0.21 3.68 18.44
CA ALA A 275 1.16 4.66 18.99
C ALA A 275 1.54 5.72 17.95
N ALA A 276 1.83 5.30 16.71
CA ALA A 276 2.14 6.20 15.61
C ALA A 276 0.97 7.13 15.24
N LEU A 277 -0.27 6.62 15.23
CA LEU A 277 -1.48 7.40 14.96
C LEU A 277 -1.77 8.44 16.05
N LEU A 278 -1.62 8.06 17.33
CA LEU A 278 -1.77 9.00 18.44
C LEU A 278 -0.71 10.09 18.40
N LEU A 279 0.54 9.71 18.09
CA LEU A 279 1.62 10.67 17.89
C LEU A 279 1.32 11.62 16.72
N ALA A 280 0.86 11.10 15.58
CA ALA A 280 0.46 11.89 14.42
C ALA A 280 -0.60 12.94 14.77
N LYS A 281 -1.66 12.53 15.50
CA LYS A 281 -2.72 13.43 15.99
C LYS A 281 -2.15 14.52 16.89
N HIS A 282 -1.30 14.15 17.84
CA HIS A 282 -0.71 15.08 18.80
C HIS A 282 0.23 16.10 18.15
N LEU A 283 1.07 15.67 17.22
CA LEU A 283 1.98 16.57 16.51
C LEU A 283 1.24 17.49 15.53
N SER A 284 0.15 17.01 14.91
CA SER A 284 -0.56 17.70 13.82
C SER A 284 0.35 18.05 12.63
N TRP A 285 1.44 17.32 12.45
CA TRP A 285 2.33 17.43 11.29
C TRP A 285 1.76 16.68 10.08
N PRO A 286 2.16 17.02 8.84
CA PRO A 286 1.89 16.18 7.69
C PRO A 286 2.50 14.78 7.87
N VAL A 287 1.71 13.75 7.56
CA VAL A 287 2.05 12.35 7.76
C VAL A 287 2.15 11.63 6.42
N VAL A 288 3.34 11.21 6.06
CA VAL A 288 3.60 10.42 4.86
C VAL A 288 3.57 8.94 5.24
N VAL A 289 2.80 8.14 4.51
CA VAL A 289 2.58 6.72 4.81
C VAL A 289 3.08 5.84 3.69
N ASP A 290 4.08 5.02 3.99
CA ASP A 290 4.48 3.91 3.13
C ASP A 290 3.39 2.84 3.09
N ILE A 291 3.20 2.16 1.96
CA ILE A 291 2.23 1.06 1.86
C ILE A 291 2.43 -0.02 2.95
N LEU A 292 3.67 -0.29 3.38
CA LEU A 292 3.99 -1.31 4.38
C LEU A 292 3.64 -0.90 5.82
N SER A 293 3.28 0.36 6.05
CA SER A 293 2.69 0.79 7.32
C SER A 293 1.29 0.20 7.53
N GLY A 294 0.61 -0.18 6.44
CA GLY A 294 -0.82 -0.52 6.42
C GLY A 294 -1.75 0.68 6.55
N LEU A 295 -1.23 1.90 6.77
CA LEU A 295 -2.03 3.11 6.98
C LEU A 295 -2.52 3.77 5.69
N ARG A 296 -2.09 3.28 4.51
CA ARG A 296 -2.77 3.59 3.25
C ARG A 296 -4.19 3.02 3.17
N LEU A 297 -4.49 2.03 4.02
CA LEU A 297 -5.79 1.37 4.13
C LEU A 297 -6.61 1.87 5.33
N ARG A 298 -6.20 2.97 5.95
CA ARG A 298 -6.77 3.47 7.22
C ARG A 298 -8.28 3.74 7.19
N LYS A 299 -8.86 4.07 6.03
CA LYS A 299 -10.32 4.34 5.94
C LYS A 299 -11.19 3.10 6.07
N TYR A 300 -10.60 1.91 6.03
CA TYR A 300 -11.30 0.67 6.34
C TYR A 300 -11.33 0.37 7.85
N ILE A 301 -10.74 1.21 8.70
CA ILE A 301 -10.64 0.99 10.15
C ILE A 301 -11.66 1.86 10.88
N ASP A 302 -12.68 1.24 11.47
CA ASP A 302 -13.88 1.91 12.01
C ASP A 302 -13.58 2.92 13.13
N HIS A 303 -12.52 2.70 13.92
CA HIS A 303 -12.13 3.58 15.02
C HIS A 303 -11.17 4.71 14.60
N ILE A 304 -10.70 4.71 13.34
CA ILE A 304 -9.78 5.72 12.83
C ILE A 304 -10.52 6.86 12.14
N SER A 305 -11.81 6.75 11.82
CA SER A 305 -12.55 7.81 11.13
C SER A 305 -12.58 9.14 11.88
N GLU A 306 -12.54 9.13 13.21
CA GLU A 306 -12.43 10.36 14.02
C GLU A 306 -11.01 10.96 13.98
N ILE A 307 -9.97 10.10 13.93
CA ILE A 307 -8.56 10.52 13.89
C ILE A 307 -8.16 10.98 12.47
N ASP A 308 -8.68 10.33 11.42
CA ASP A 308 -8.38 10.63 10.01
C ASP A 308 -8.79 12.07 9.62
N ASN A 309 -9.83 12.61 10.27
CA ASN A 309 -10.24 14.00 10.06
C ASN A 309 -9.29 15.03 10.72
N GLU A 310 -8.52 14.63 11.73
CA GLU A 310 -7.63 15.52 12.46
C GLU A 310 -6.18 15.46 11.95
N VAL A 311 -5.77 14.32 11.39
CA VAL A 311 -4.43 14.07 10.87
C VAL A 311 -4.37 14.38 9.37
N LEU A 312 -3.37 15.16 8.94
CA LEU A 312 -3.12 15.36 7.51
C LEU A 312 -2.23 14.24 6.97
N PHE A 313 -2.84 13.27 6.29
CA PHE A 313 -2.11 12.24 5.55
C PHE A 313 -1.75 12.71 4.14
N ILE A 314 -0.51 12.41 3.73
CA ILE A 314 0.04 12.69 2.40
C ILE A 314 0.35 11.33 1.74
N ASP A 315 -0.65 10.78 1.06
CA ASP A 315 -0.56 9.47 0.40
C ASP A 315 0.23 9.53 -0.91
N HIS A 316 0.30 10.71 -1.55
CA HIS A 316 0.84 10.89 -2.91
C HIS A 316 2.19 11.62 -2.95
N LEU A 317 2.95 11.64 -1.84
CA LEU A 317 4.20 12.40 -1.78
C LEU A 317 5.18 11.99 -2.91
N ASP A 318 5.22 10.71 -3.24
CA ASP A 318 6.04 10.21 -4.35
C ASP A 318 5.77 10.95 -5.68
N HIS A 319 4.51 11.18 -6.02
CA HIS A 319 4.11 11.90 -7.22
C HIS A 319 4.24 13.42 -7.11
N LEU A 320 4.04 13.97 -5.91
CA LEU A 320 4.29 15.39 -5.62
C LEU A 320 5.75 15.75 -5.98
N LEU A 321 6.68 14.87 -5.62
CA LEU A 321 8.11 15.02 -5.88
C LEU A 321 8.51 14.83 -7.35
N LEU A 322 7.57 14.66 -8.29
CA LEU A 322 7.87 14.74 -9.73
C LEU A 322 8.12 16.19 -10.20
N SER A 323 7.59 17.17 -9.48
CA SER A 323 7.81 18.59 -9.72
C SER A 323 9.07 19.06 -8.99
N ASP A 324 10.01 19.68 -9.71
CA ASP A 324 11.22 20.24 -9.11
C ASP A 324 10.89 21.40 -8.15
N SER A 325 9.87 22.22 -8.48
CA SER A 325 9.39 23.28 -7.59
C SER A 325 8.86 22.74 -6.26
N VAL A 326 8.21 21.56 -6.28
CA VAL A 326 7.75 20.89 -5.05
C VAL A 326 8.94 20.31 -4.29
N LYS A 327 9.94 19.72 -4.95
CA LYS A 327 11.17 19.26 -4.28
C LYS A 327 11.87 20.39 -3.52
N ASP A 328 12.01 21.55 -4.17
CA ASP A 328 12.63 22.73 -3.56
C ASP A 328 11.81 23.25 -2.37
N PHE A 329 10.48 23.13 -2.44
CA PHE A 329 9.58 23.46 -1.34
C PHE A 329 9.65 22.46 -0.16
N MET A 330 9.91 21.18 -0.46
CA MET A 330 9.95 20.05 0.49
C MET A 330 11.22 20.02 1.36
N GLN A 331 11.49 21.13 2.05
CA GLN A 331 12.59 21.28 3.00
C GLN A 331 12.02 21.26 4.43
N ALA A 332 11.89 20.06 5.00
CA ALA A 332 11.49 19.86 6.38
C ALA A 332 12.66 20.18 7.31
N ASP A 333 12.39 20.84 8.45
CA ASP A 333 13.43 21.12 9.44
C ASP A 333 13.60 19.98 10.44
N VAL A 334 12.51 19.29 10.80
CA VAL A 334 12.55 18.08 11.62
C VAL A 334 11.78 16.94 10.95
N ILE A 335 12.42 15.79 10.84
CA ILE A 335 11.79 14.56 10.32
C ILE A 335 11.76 13.53 11.44
N ILE A 336 10.58 12.95 11.69
CA ILE A 336 10.44 11.76 12.52
C ILE A 336 10.05 10.61 11.60
N GLN A 337 10.86 9.56 11.56
CA GLN A 337 10.50 8.31 10.89
C GLN A 337 10.15 7.24 11.92
N ILE A 338 8.93 6.71 11.87
CA ILE A 338 8.51 5.53 12.65
C ILE A 338 8.57 4.30 11.74
N GLY A 339 9.25 3.26 12.21
CA GLY A 339 9.54 2.09 11.39
C GLY A 339 10.61 2.35 10.33
N SER A 340 10.88 1.36 9.48
CA SER A 340 11.95 1.42 8.48
C SER A 340 11.46 1.05 7.08
N ARG A 341 12.37 0.91 6.11
CA ARG A 341 12.09 0.35 4.78
C ARG A 341 11.07 1.14 3.94
N ILE A 342 11.39 2.41 3.68
CA ILE A 342 10.66 3.23 2.70
C ILE A 342 10.78 2.60 1.30
N THR A 343 9.65 2.40 0.65
CA THR A 343 9.51 1.79 -0.68
C THR A 343 9.85 2.79 -1.78
N SER A 344 9.40 4.04 -1.63
CA SER A 344 9.56 5.06 -2.66
C SER A 344 11.01 5.56 -2.78
N LYS A 345 11.54 5.45 -4.00
CA LYS A 345 12.87 5.95 -4.36
C LYS A 345 12.92 7.47 -4.30
N ARG A 346 11.85 8.16 -4.73
CA ARG A 346 11.80 9.62 -4.79
C ARG A 346 11.76 10.24 -3.39
N ILE A 347 11.07 9.60 -2.44
CA ILE A 347 11.14 10.02 -1.04
C ILE A 347 12.56 9.84 -0.50
N SER A 348 13.21 8.71 -0.81
CA SER A 348 14.62 8.50 -0.41
C SER A 348 15.55 9.58 -0.99
N GLU A 349 15.41 9.93 -2.27
CA GLU A 349 16.16 11.01 -2.94
C GLU A 349 15.85 12.39 -2.33
N MET A 350 14.58 12.66 -1.99
CA MET A 350 14.19 13.88 -1.28
C MET A 350 14.89 13.96 0.07
N LEU A 351 14.90 12.87 0.85
CA LEU A 351 15.57 12.82 2.15
C LEU A 351 17.08 13.03 2.06
N GLU A 352 17.73 12.55 0.99
CA GLU A 352 19.17 12.80 0.74
C GLU A 352 19.46 14.27 0.45
N SER A 353 18.53 14.95 -0.25
CA SER A 353 18.64 16.38 -0.57
C SER A 353 18.12 17.32 0.53
N CYS A 354 17.30 16.79 1.45
CA CYS A 354 16.76 17.51 2.59
C CYS A 354 17.82 17.49 3.69
N PHE A 355 18.25 18.65 4.16
CA PHE A 355 19.20 18.76 5.27
C PHE A 355 18.46 19.22 6.53
N PRO A 356 17.60 18.37 7.15
CA PRO A 356 16.88 18.76 8.35
C PRO A 356 17.87 19.04 9.48
N CYS A 357 17.51 19.93 10.40
CA CYS A 357 18.31 20.12 11.61
C CYS A 357 18.29 18.87 12.50
N SER A 358 17.26 18.02 12.36
CA SER A 358 17.23 16.70 12.98
C SER A 358 16.38 15.69 12.22
N TYR A 359 16.93 14.48 12.11
CA TYR A 359 16.24 13.30 11.64
C TYR A 359 16.20 12.29 12.78
N ILE A 360 15.00 12.05 13.31
CA ILE A 360 14.75 11.13 14.43
C ILE A 360 14.15 9.82 13.87
N MET A 361 14.90 8.74 13.96
CA MET A 361 14.47 7.40 13.57
C MET A 361 14.00 6.61 14.80
N VAL A 362 12.76 6.14 14.79
CA VAL A 362 12.16 5.35 15.88
C VAL A 362 11.79 3.97 15.35
N ASP A 363 12.54 2.95 15.76
CA ASP A 363 12.37 1.55 15.33
C ASP A 363 12.64 0.62 16.52
N LYS A 364 12.10 -0.60 16.49
CA LYS A 364 12.35 -1.62 17.51
C LYS A 364 13.76 -2.21 17.43
N GLN A 365 14.36 -2.17 16.24
CA GLN A 365 15.63 -2.84 15.97
C GLN A 365 16.82 -1.91 16.20
N GLN A 366 17.90 -2.46 16.77
CA GLN A 366 19.13 -1.69 17.04
C GLN A 366 19.99 -1.46 15.78
N SER A 367 19.70 -2.17 14.70
CA SER A 367 20.50 -2.15 13.48
C SER A 367 20.45 -0.81 12.75
N ARG A 368 21.55 -0.48 12.05
CA ARG A 368 21.64 0.75 11.25
C ARG A 368 20.81 0.61 9.98
N HIS A 369 19.54 1.02 10.04
CA HIS A 369 18.71 1.31 8.86
C HIS A 369 18.81 2.79 8.53
N ASP A 370 19.79 3.16 7.70
CA ASP A 370 20.02 4.55 7.26
C ASP A 370 20.99 4.54 6.06
N PRO A 371 20.46 4.23 4.86
CA PRO A 371 21.28 4.15 3.65
C PRO A 371 21.81 5.52 3.22
N MET A 372 21.15 6.63 3.61
CA MET A 372 21.54 8.00 3.27
C MET A 372 22.54 8.61 4.27
N HIS A 373 22.73 7.97 5.42
CA HIS A 373 23.65 8.39 6.48
C HIS A 373 23.28 9.75 7.11
N ILE A 374 21.97 10.03 7.22
CA ILE A 374 21.43 11.32 7.67
C ILE A 374 20.72 11.25 9.03
N VAL A 375 20.51 10.05 9.60
CA VAL A 375 19.80 9.89 10.87
C VAL A 375 20.64 10.48 12.00
N THR A 376 20.11 11.51 12.68
CA THR A 376 20.80 12.18 13.79
C THR A 376 20.46 11.57 15.15
N HIS A 377 19.22 11.08 15.32
CA HIS A 377 18.77 10.45 16.57
C HIS A 377 18.15 9.08 16.30
N ARG A 378 18.44 8.09 17.15
CA ARG A 378 17.84 6.75 17.09
C ARG A 378 17.17 6.40 18.41
N VAL A 379 15.88 6.10 18.37
CA VAL A 379 15.09 5.72 19.55
C VAL A 379 14.57 4.29 19.38
N GLN A 380 14.86 3.42 20.35
CA GLN A 380 14.66 1.97 20.24
C GLN A 380 13.34 1.46 20.83
N ASN A 381 12.26 2.25 20.78
CA ASN A 381 10.93 1.84 21.25
C ASN A 381 9.84 2.82 20.79
N ILE A 382 8.99 2.39 19.85
CA ILE A 382 7.92 3.22 19.27
C ILE A 382 6.91 3.66 20.34
N ILE A 383 6.47 2.74 21.19
CA ILE A 383 5.43 2.98 22.20
C ILE A 383 5.94 3.93 23.29
N HIS A 384 7.16 3.69 23.80
CA HIS A 384 7.77 4.55 24.82
C HIS A 384 7.98 5.97 24.30
N PHE A 385 8.58 6.09 23.10
CA PHE A 385 8.77 7.38 22.44
C PHE A 385 7.45 8.15 22.30
N SER A 386 6.43 7.50 21.73
CA SER A 386 5.13 8.11 21.51
C SER A 386 4.49 8.56 22.84
N ASN A 387 4.50 7.70 23.86
CA ASN A 387 3.96 8.02 25.19
C ASN A 387 4.69 9.18 25.88
N TYR A 388 6.00 9.32 25.68
CA TYR A 388 6.77 10.43 26.23
C TYR A 388 6.38 11.75 25.57
N ILE A 389 6.33 11.80 24.24
CA ILE A 389 5.96 13.01 23.48
C ILE A 389 4.50 13.41 23.72
N LEU A 390 3.59 12.45 23.84
CA LEU A 390 2.16 12.69 24.14
C LEU A 390 1.91 13.43 25.46
N LYS A 391 2.83 13.34 26.43
CA LYS A 391 2.71 14.04 27.73
C LYS A 391 3.18 15.49 27.67
N ALA A 392 3.88 15.88 26.60
CA ALA A 392 4.45 17.21 26.46
C ALA A 392 3.60 18.09 25.55
N PHE A 393 3.63 19.39 25.79
CA PHE A 393 3.06 20.37 24.87
C PHE A 393 3.97 20.54 23.64
N VAL A 394 3.41 20.40 22.45
CA VAL A 394 4.10 20.66 21.17
C VAL A 394 3.35 21.78 20.45
N PRO A 395 3.99 22.93 20.16
CA PRO A 395 3.34 24.02 19.45
C PRO A 395 2.99 23.59 18.02
N HIS A 396 1.77 23.94 17.58
CA HIS A 396 1.36 23.72 16.19
C HIS A 396 1.89 24.86 15.32
N THR A 397 2.96 24.59 14.58
CA THR A 397 3.61 25.55 13.70
C THR A 397 3.18 25.36 12.24
N GLY A 398 2.83 26.47 11.58
CA GLY A 398 2.76 26.55 10.12
C GLY A 398 1.46 26.06 9.47
N ASN A 399 0.40 26.87 9.53
CA ASN A 399 -0.81 26.66 8.73
C ASN A 399 -0.50 26.57 7.22
N GLN A 400 0.49 27.32 6.73
CA GLN A 400 0.86 27.32 5.31
C GLN A 400 1.48 25.99 4.84
N TRP A 401 2.46 25.44 5.58
CA TRP A 401 3.12 24.16 5.26
C TRP A 401 2.09 23.04 5.13
N ARG A 402 1.22 22.90 6.13
CA ARG A 402 0.14 21.93 6.17
C ARG A 402 -0.85 22.12 5.01
N ARG A 403 -1.33 23.35 4.78
CA ARG A 403 -2.31 23.64 3.73
C ARG A 403 -1.78 23.40 2.33
N PHE A 404 -0.54 23.79 2.06
CA PHE A 404 0.08 23.62 0.74
C PHE A 404 0.19 22.13 0.41
N LEU A 405 0.68 21.33 1.37
CA LEU A 405 0.77 19.88 1.18
C LEU A 405 -0.60 19.21 1.04
N GLN A 406 -1.61 19.67 1.78
CA GLN A 406 -2.98 19.19 1.62
C GLN A 406 -3.52 19.44 0.21
N THR A 407 -3.33 20.66 -0.31
CA THR A 407 -3.77 21.03 -1.67
C THR A 407 -3.04 20.20 -2.72
N LEU A 408 -1.70 20.11 -2.63
CA LEU A 408 -0.88 19.33 -3.55
C LEU A 408 -1.27 17.85 -3.54
N ASN A 409 -1.45 17.25 -2.36
CA ASN A 409 -1.88 15.86 -2.21
C ASN A 409 -3.25 15.62 -2.86
N THR A 410 -4.20 16.53 -2.66
CA THR A 410 -5.55 16.44 -3.25
C THR A 410 -5.49 16.56 -4.78
N MET A 411 -4.64 17.44 -5.30
CA MET A 411 -4.46 17.61 -6.75
C MET A 411 -3.82 16.38 -7.40
N ALA A 412 -2.83 15.78 -6.73
CA ALA A 412 -2.20 14.56 -7.21
C ALA A 412 -3.18 13.38 -7.21
N ASP A 413 -3.94 13.20 -6.10
CA ASP A 413 -4.97 12.16 -6.00
C ASP A 413 -5.99 12.26 -7.14
N TRP A 414 -6.45 13.48 -7.40
CA TRP A 414 -7.43 13.73 -8.44
C TRP A 414 -6.87 13.43 -9.85
N GLU A 415 -5.67 13.93 -10.17
CA GLU A 415 -5.07 13.71 -11.49
C GLU A 415 -4.77 12.22 -11.72
N ILE A 416 -4.22 11.53 -10.72
CA ILE A 416 -3.97 10.09 -10.79
C ILE A 416 -5.29 9.34 -11.01
N SER A 417 -6.32 9.64 -10.22
CA SER A 417 -7.63 8.98 -10.32
C SER A 417 -8.29 9.24 -11.68
N LEU A 418 -8.18 10.46 -12.22
CA LEU A 418 -8.70 10.81 -13.53
C LEU A 418 -8.05 9.95 -14.61
N GLN A 419 -6.72 9.92 -14.66
CA GLN A 419 -5.97 9.18 -15.69
C GLN A 419 -6.21 7.67 -15.59
N ILE A 420 -6.24 7.12 -14.37
CA ILE A 420 -6.53 5.69 -14.16
C ILE A 420 -7.96 5.33 -14.57
N THR A 421 -8.91 6.23 -14.33
CA THR A 421 -10.33 6.00 -14.70
C THR A 421 -10.56 6.17 -16.19
N SER A 422 -9.91 7.13 -16.84
CA SER A 422 -10.07 7.42 -18.26
C SER A 422 -9.40 6.40 -19.18
N GLU A 423 -8.34 5.75 -18.70
CA GLU A 423 -7.70 4.67 -19.44
C GLU A 423 -8.67 3.50 -19.65
N ASN A 424 -8.80 2.97 -20.86
CA ASN A 424 -9.73 1.86 -21.12
C ASN A 424 -9.07 0.51 -20.85
N SER A 425 -7.75 0.42 -21.07
CA SER A 425 -6.98 -0.81 -20.90
C SER A 425 -6.82 -1.21 -19.43
N LEU A 426 -6.62 -2.51 -19.20
CA LEU A 426 -6.29 -3.05 -17.88
C LEU A 426 -4.78 -2.89 -17.67
N THR A 427 -4.38 -1.90 -16.87
CA THR A 427 -2.97 -1.57 -16.59
C THR A 427 -2.58 -1.92 -15.16
N GLU A 428 -1.28 -2.11 -14.91
CA GLU A 428 -0.73 -2.37 -13.57
C GLU A 428 -1.10 -1.27 -12.54
N PRO A 429 -1.02 0.04 -12.87
CA PRO A 429 -1.53 1.08 -11.99
C PRO A 429 -3.02 0.94 -11.66
N TYR A 430 -3.86 0.53 -12.61
CA TYR A 430 -5.28 0.27 -12.34
C TYR A 430 -5.48 -0.91 -11.38
N VAL A 431 -4.70 -1.99 -11.52
CA VAL A 431 -4.72 -3.11 -10.57
C VAL A 431 -4.37 -2.63 -9.17
N ALA A 432 -3.26 -1.89 -9.01
CA ALA A 432 -2.85 -1.37 -7.70
C ALA A 432 -3.86 -0.38 -7.10
N HIS A 433 -4.51 0.41 -7.95
CA HIS A 433 -5.53 1.37 -7.54
C HIS A 433 -6.82 0.73 -7.05
N THR A 434 -7.21 -0.43 -7.61
CA THR A 434 -8.50 -1.09 -7.32
C THR A 434 -8.39 -2.34 -6.44
N ILE A 435 -7.20 -2.92 -6.29
CA ILE A 435 -7.03 -4.17 -5.53
C ILE A 435 -7.46 -4.04 -4.07
N LEU A 436 -7.36 -2.83 -3.51
CA LEU A 436 -7.75 -2.57 -2.14
C LEU A 436 -9.28 -2.57 -1.93
N ASP A 437 -10.06 -2.36 -2.99
CA ASP A 437 -11.52 -2.54 -2.96
C ASP A 437 -11.90 -4.01 -2.76
N ALA A 438 -10.96 -4.93 -3.02
CA ALA A 438 -11.15 -6.36 -2.79
C ALA A 438 -11.01 -6.75 -1.30
N ILE A 439 -10.53 -5.86 -0.44
CA ILE A 439 -10.28 -6.16 0.97
C ILE A 439 -11.60 -6.11 1.76
N CYS A 440 -11.73 -6.98 2.77
CA CYS A 440 -12.82 -6.92 3.75
C CYS A 440 -12.29 -7.02 5.20
N CYS A 441 -13.13 -6.74 6.19
CA CYS A 441 -12.83 -6.99 7.60
C CYS A 441 -12.33 -8.44 7.75
N GLU A 442 -11.18 -8.66 8.40
CA GLU A 442 -10.45 -9.95 8.50
C GLU A 442 -9.58 -10.35 7.28
N SER A 443 -9.29 -9.44 6.38
CA SER A 443 -8.32 -9.64 5.29
C SER A 443 -6.92 -9.14 5.66
N ALA A 444 -5.90 -9.66 4.97
CA ALA A 444 -4.55 -9.12 4.93
C ALA A 444 -4.06 -9.12 3.47
N ILE A 445 -3.03 -8.34 3.17
CA ILE A 445 -2.48 -8.24 1.82
C ILE A 445 -0.99 -8.55 1.82
N PHE A 446 -0.52 -9.22 0.77
CA PHE A 446 0.89 -9.53 0.58
C PHE A 446 1.37 -9.06 -0.80
N PHE A 447 2.29 -8.10 -0.82
CA PHE A 447 2.84 -7.59 -2.07
C PHE A 447 4.18 -8.24 -2.40
N GLY A 448 4.31 -8.73 -3.64
CA GLY A 448 5.57 -9.13 -4.22
C GLY A 448 6.51 -7.95 -4.44
N ASN A 449 7.79 -8.26 -4.61
CA ASN A 449 8.80 -7.29 -4.97
C ASN A 449 8.64 -6.80 -6.43
N SER A 450 9.51 -5.88 -6.85
CA SER A 450 9.47 -5.24 -8.17
C SER A 450 8.31 -4.23 -8.30
N MET A 451 7.55 -4.24 -9.39
CA MET A 451 6.45 -3.31 -9.64
C MET A 451 5.26 -3.44 -8.68
N PRO A 452 4.76 -4.65 -8.29
CA PRO A 452 3.58 -4.77 -7.43
C PRO A 452 3.58 -3.91 -6.16
N ILE A 453 4.65 -3.96 -5.35
CA ILE A 453 4.77 -3.13 -4.13
C ILE A 453 4.91 -1.64 -4.45
N ARG A 454 5.59 -1.29 -5.56
CA ARG A 454 5.81 0.10 -5.98
C ARG A 454 4.53 0.73 -6.51
N ASP A 455 3.77 -0.01 -7.30
CA ASP A 455 2.49 0.46 -7.82
C ASP A 455 1.47 0.59 -6.69
N ALA A 456 1.49 -0.30 -5.71
CA ALA A 456 0.72 -0.12 -4.49
C ALA A 456 1.15 1.15 -3.74
N ASP A 457 2.45 1.39 -3.54
CA ASP A 457 2.96 2.62 -2.93
C ASP A 457 2.79 3.88 -3.82
N MET A 458 2.46 3.75 -5.08
CA MET A 458 2.24 4.91 -5.97
C MET A 458 0.75 5.22 -6.15
N TYR A 459 -0.09 4.20 -6.23
CA TYR A 459 -1.44 4.31 -6.79
C TYR A 459 -2.53 3.71 -5.93
N ALA A 460 -2.20 3.01 -4.84
CA ALA A 460 -3.18 2.46 -3.91
C ALA A 460 -4.20 3.52 -3.49
N ARG A 461 -5.47 3.28 -3.79
CA ARG A 461 -6.54 4.18 -3.43
C ARG A 461 -7.00 3.95 -2.00
N ASN A 462 -7.14 5.04 -1.25
CA ASN A 462 -7.64 5.04 0.11
C ASN A 462 -9.12 5.49 0.17
N THR A 463 -10.01 4.94 -0.65
CA THR A 463 -11.46 5.22 -0.55
C THR A 463 -12.29 3.98 -0.84
N PRO A 464 -13.22 3.61 0.05
CA PRO A 464 -14.24 2.62 -0.26
C PRO A 464 -15.31 3.27 -1.16
N GLU A 465 -15.37 2.91 -2.44
CA GLU A 465 -16.51 3.29 -3.27
C GLU A 465 -17.78 2.57 -2.79
N ASN A 466 -18.82 3.34 -2.44
CA ASN A 466 -20.27 3.06 -2.47
C ASN A 466 -20.85 1.72 -1.93
N TYR A 467 -20.07 0.78 -1.41
CA TYR A 467 -20.58 -0.47 -0.82
C TYR A 467 -20.71 -0.42 0.71
N HIS A 468 -20.25 0.66 1.36
CA HIS A 468 -20.25 0.75 2.82
C HIS A 468 -21.58 1.15 3.47
N ASN A 469 -22.60 1.56 2.72
CA ASN A 469 -23.90 1.90 3.33
C ASN A 469 -24.86 0.71 3.55
N LEU A 470 -24.60 -0.46 2.94
CA LEU A 470 -25.45 -1.64 3.16
C LEU A 470 -24.89 -2.59 4.22
N ALA A 471 -23.56 -2.78 4.27
CA ALA A 471 -22.93 -3.69 5.22
C ALA A 471 -22.84 -3.11 6.65
N ILE A 472 -22.59 -1.82 6.80
CA ILE A 472 -22.46 -1.17 8.13
C ILE A 472 -23.84 -1.01 8.81
N LYS A 473 -24.94 -0.89 8.04
CA LYS A 473 -26.30 -0.89 8.60
C LYS A 473 -26.79 -2.25 9.10
N LEU A 474 -26.07 -3.33 8.80
CA LEU A 474 -26.36 -4.69 9.27
C LEU A 474 -25.38 -5.13 10.36
N GLY A 475 -25.09 -4.25 11.32
CA GLY A 475 -24.70 -4.62 12.70
C GLY A 475 -23.57 -5.63 12.89
N SER A 476 -22.58 -5.71 11.98
CA SER A 476 -21.54 -6.74 12.06
C SER A 476 -20.10 -6.20 11.91
N ARG A 477 -19.40 -6.25 13.04
CA ARG A 477 -17.95 -6.37 13.28
C ARG A 477 -17.03 -5.19 12.90
N SER A 478 -16.52 -4.54 13.95
CA SER A 478 -15.39 -3.62 13.94
C SER A 478 -14.23 -4.14 13.08
N CYS A 479 -13.88 -3.41 12.02
CA CYS A 479 -12.72 -3.71 11.20
C CYS A 479 -11.44 -3.31 11.95
N HIS A 480 -10.63 -4.31 12.30
CA HIS A 480 -9.31 -4.12 12.89
C HIS A 480 -8.28 -3.89 11.78
N TYR A 481 -7.17 -3.24 12.13
CA TYR A 481 -6.02 -2.94 11.26
C TYR A 481 -5.74 -4.02 10.18
N ILE A 482 -5.61 -3.58 8.93
CA ILE A 482 -5.28 -4.45 7.80
C ILE A 482 -3.77 -4.60 7.74
N GLN A 483 -3.31 -5.85 7.93
CA GLN A 483 -1.89 -6.16 7.89
C GLN A 483 -1.41 -6.23 6.44
N VAL A 484 -0.27 -5.60 6.19
CA VAL A 484 0.43 -5.59 4.90
C VAL A 484 1.76 -6.32 5.04
N GLY A 485 1.98 -7.35 4.23
CA GLY A 485 3.22 -8.13 4.18
C GLY A 485 3.96 -7.96 2.87
N SER A 486 5.29 -8.09 2.92
CA SER A 486 6.19 -8.21 1.77
C SER A 486 7.55 -8.73 2.25
N ASN A 487 8.44 -9.13 1.33
CA ASN A 487 9.83 -9.49 1.61
C ASN A 487 10.74 -8.33 1.18
N ARG A 488 10.98 -7.37 2.06
CA ARG A 488 11.74 -6.12 1.80
C ARG A 488 13.09 -6.08 2.52
N GLY A 489 13.54 -7.21 3.05
CA GLY A 489 14.85 -7.39 3.66
C GLY A 489 15.96 -7.31 2.63
N ALA A 490 16.05 -8.36 1.81
CA ALA A 490 16.92 -8.44 0.64
C ALA A 490 16.16 -8.15 -0.66
N SER A 491 14.82 -8.05 -0.62
CA SER A 491 13.99 -7.73 -1.78
C SER A 491 14.07 -8.76 -2.93
N GLY A 492 14.29 -10.03 -2.60
CA GLY A 492 14.36 -11.13 -3.57
C GLY A 492 13.02 -11.42 -4.26
N ILE A 493 13.08 -11.88 -5.51
CA ILE A 493 11.88 -12.38 -6.23
C ILE A 493 11.58 -13.86 -5.91
N ASP A 494 12.53 -14.52 -5.27
CA ASP A 494 12.46 -15.90 -4.85
C ASP A 494 11.57 -16.10 -3.63
N GLY A 495 10.83 -17.21 -3.61
CA GLY A 495 10.04 -17.60 -2.46
C GLY A 495 8.80 -16.76 -2.14
N LEU A 496 8.46 -15.76 -2.96
CA LEU A 496 7.38 -14.81 -2.65
C LEU A 496 6.01 -15.50 -2.53
N LEU A 497 5.72 -16.49 -3.38
CA LEU A 497 4.48 -17.27 -3.29
C LEU A 497 4.45 -18.06 -1.98
N SER A 498 5.51 -18.78 -1.67
CA SER A 498 5.64 -19.59 -0.46
C SER A 498 5.56 -18.74 0.81
N THR A 499 6.22 -17.57 0.84
CA THR A 499 6.07 -16.60 1.93
C THR A 499 4.64 -16.12 2.04
N ALA A 500 3.96 -15.77 0.94
CA ALA A 500 2.59 -15.31 0.99
C ALA A 500 1.63 -16.38 1.56
N ILE A 501 1.85 -17.65 1.22
CA ILE A 501 1.11 -18.80 1.77
C ILE A 501 1.39 -18.96 3.27
N GLY A 502 2.65 -18.92 3.68
CA GLY A 502 3.05 -18.97 5.08
C GLY A 502 2.48 -17.81 5.89
N TYR A 503 2.47 -16.61 5.30
CA TYR A 503 1.89 -15.41 5.89
C TYR A 503 0.39 -15.56 6.14
N ALA A 504 -0.35 -16.13 5.18
CA ALA A 504 -1.77 -16.45 5.34
C ALA A 504 -2.03 -17.45 6.47
N VAL A 505 -1.16 -18.45 6.65
CA VAL A 505 -1.24 -19.36 7.81
C VAL A 505 -0.96 -18.60 9.11
N GLY A 506 0.10 -17.81 9.16
CA GLY A 506 0.54 -17.13 10.38
C GLY A 506 -0.46 -16.08 10.89
N CYS A 507 -1.03 -15.26 10.00
CA CYS A 507 -2.01 -14.23 10.39
C CYS A 507 -3.43 -14.78 10.51
N ASN A 508 -3.70 -15.99 10.00
CA ASN A 508 -5.02 -16.62 9.97
C ASN A 508 -6.14 -15.72 9.39
N LYS A 509 -5.78 -14.94 8.36
CA LYS A 509 -6.67 -14.01 7.64
C LYS A 509 -6.82 -14.45 6.18
N ARG A 510 -7.86 -13.92 5.51
CA ARG A 510 -7.97 -14.06 4.05
C ARG A 510 -6.89 -13.19 3.42
N VAL A 511 -5.91 -13.80 2.76
CA VAL A 511 -4.80 -13.06 2.14
C VAL A 511 -5.10 -12.85 0.66
N ILE A 512 -4.94 -11.61 0.21
CA ILE A 512 -4.80 -11.28 -1.20
C ILE A 512 -3.31 -11.06 -1.44
N SER A 513 -2.70 -11.80 -2.36
CA SER A 513 -1.32 -11.59 -2.77
C SER A 513 -1.24 -11.03 -4.17
N VAL A 514 -0.35 -10.07 -4.41
CA VAL A 514 -0.11 -9.49 -5.73
C VAL A 514 1.35 -9.70 -6.11
N LEU A 515 1.61 -10.53 -7.12
CA LEU A 515 2.93 -10.92 -7.57
C LEU A 515 3.10 -10.60 -9.06
N GLY A 516 4.34 -10.39 -9.51
CA GLY A 516 4.67 -10.44 -10.93
C GLY A 516 4.79 -11.89 -11.42
N ASP A 517 4.60 -12.11 -12.70
CA ASP A 517 4.82 -13.38 -13.41
C ASP A 517 6.20 -14.00 -13.16
N VAL A 518 7.30 -13.26 -13.35
CA VAL A 518 8.65 -13.80 -13.15
C VAL A 518 8.86 -14.27 -11.70
N SER A 519 8.34 -13.51 -10.73
CA SER A 519 8.35 -13.89 -9.32
C SER A 519 7.51 -15.14 -9.05
N PHE A 520 6.32 -15.24 -9.66
CA PHE A 520 5.46 -16.42 -9.57
C PHE A 520 6.14 -17.65 -10.17
N LEU A 521 6.74 -17.51 -11.36
CA LEU A 521 7.47 -18.57 -12.04
C LEU A 521 8.66 -19.06 -11.22
N HIS A 522 9.41 -18.14 -10.61
CA HIS A 522 10.58 -18.45 -9.79
C HIS A 522 10.25 -19.35 -8.58
N ASP A 523 9.03 -19.25 -8.05
CA ASP A 523 8.55 -20.03 -6.90
C ASP A 523 7.32 -20.90 -7.23
N THR A 524 7.20 -21.37 -8.47
CA THR A 524 6.07 -22.20 -8.92
C THR A 524 5.85 -23.43 -8.04
N ASN A 525 6.94 -24.05 -7.54
CA ASN A 525 6.88 -25.19 -6.62
C ASN A 525 6.10 -24.87 -5.33
N GLY A 526 6.04 -23.60 -4.93
CA GLY A 526 5.25 -23.11 -3.81
C GLY A 526 3.75 -23.36 -3.95
N LEU A 527 3.22 -23.54 -5.19
CA LEU A 527 1.82 -23.95 -5.40
C LEU A 527 1.46 -25.26 -4.71
N SER A 528 2.45 -26.15 -4.50
CA SER A 528 2.25 -27.41 -3.77
C SER A 528 1.86 -27.21 -2.30
N LEU A 529 2.23 -26.05 -1.70
CA LEU A 529 1.90 -25.70 -0.32
C LEU A 529 0.42 -25.33 -0.15
N LEU A 530 -0.24 -24.81 -1.20
CA LEU A 530 -1.67 -24.44 -1.14
C LEU A 530 -2.58 -25.65 -0.87
N ARG A 531 -2.22 -26.83 -1.41
CA ARG A 531 -3.02 -28.06 -1.27
C ARG A 531 -2.85 -28.77 0.07
N LYS A 532 -1.82 -28.45 0.85
CA LYS A 532 -1.55 -29.18 2.10
C LYS A 532 -2.60 -28.80 3.14
N GLN A 533 -3.13 -29.82 3.83
CA GLN A 533 -4.26 -29.71 4.75
C GLN A 533 -3.84 -29.01 6.06
N ILE A 534 -3.59 -27.71 5.98
CA ILE A 534 -3.44 -26.85 7.16
C ILE A 534 -4.69 -25.99 7.24
N PRO A 535 -5.38 -25.97 8.40
CA PRO A 535 -6.50 -25.08 8.60
C PRO A 535 -6.08 -23.63 8.38
N ARG A 536 -6.54 -23.02 7.28
CA ARG A 536 -6.36 -21.60 6.99
C ARG A 536 -7.54 -21.07 6.21
N LYS A 537 -7.70 -19.75 6.19
CA LYS A 537 -8.65 -19.10 5.29
C LYS A 537 -8.13 -19.19 3.83
N PRO A 538 -9.04 -19.23 2.83
CA PRO A 538 -8.66 -19.20 1.43
C PRO A 538 -7.89 -17.94 1.06
N MET A 539 -7.03 -18.08 0.06
CA MET A 539 -6.15 -17.04 -0.43
C MET A 539 -6.44 -16.73 -1.91
N THR A 540 -6.37 -15.46 -2.29
CA THR A 540 -6.41 -15.04 -3.70
C THR A 540 -5.01 -14.58 -4.11
N ILE A 541 -4.46 -15.15 -5.18
CA ILE A 541 -3.14 -14.79 -5.71
C ILE A 541 -3.34 -14.11 -7.06
N LEU A 542 -3.05 -12.83 -7.15
CA LEU A 542 -2.99 -12.10 -8.40
C LEU A 542 -1.59 -12.21 -8.98
N VAL A 543 -1.51 -12.68 -10.22
CA VAL A 543 -0.28 -12.72 -11.00
C VAL A 543 -0.40 -11.69 -12.11
N ILE A 544 0.36 -10.60 -12.01
CA ILE A 544 0.51 -9.62 -13.06
C ILE A 544 1.42 -10.23 -14.13
N ASN A 545 0.82 -10.71 -15.22
CA ASN A 545 1.51 -11.34 -16.33
C ASN A 545 1.68 -10.35 -17.47
N ASN A 546 2.82 -9.66 -17.47
CA ASN A 546 3.31 -8.78 -18.52
C ASN A 546 4.36 -9.47 -19.41
N HIS A 547 4.54 -10.79 -19.25
CA HIS A 547 5.47 -11.64 -19.98
C HIS A 547 6.95 -11.28 -19.75
N GLY A 548 7.30 -10.81 -18.54
CA GLY A 548 8.70 -10.53 -18.18
C GLY A 548 8.91 -9.52 -17.04
N GLY A 549 10.17 -9.19 -16.76
CA GLY A 549 10.57 -8.21 -15.74
C GLY A 549 10.27 -6.76 -16.14
N ALA A 550 9.01 -6.32 -16.11
CA ALA A 550 8.62 -4.98 -16.55
C ALA A 550 9.29 -3.82 -15.81
N ILE A 551 9.81 -4.01 -14.58
CA ILE A 551 10.52 -2.94 -13.86
C ILE A 551 11.68 -2.33 -14.67
N PHE A 552 12.37 -3.12 -15.48
CA PHE A 552 13.50 -2.65 -16.27
C PHE A 552 13.07 -1.64 -17.35
N SER A 553 11.79 -1.66 -17.76
CA SER A 553 11.22 -0.68 -18.72
C SER A 553 11.12 0.74 -18.14
N LEU A 554 11.10 0.85 -16.80
CA LEU A 554 11.08 2.12 -16.08
C LEU A 554 12.48 2.59 -15.68
N LEU A 555 13.52 1.80 -15.95
CA LEU A 555 14.90 2.13 -15.65
C LEU A 555 15.60 2.73 -16.87
N PRO A 556 16.65 3.57 -16.67
CA PRO A 556 17.39 4.20 -17.77
C PRO A 556 17.97 3.23 -18.80
N VAL A 557 18.16 1.96 -18.44
CA VAL A 557 18.65 0.90 -19.34
C VAL A 557 17.74 0.69 -20.55
N ALA A 558 16.41 0.83 -20.38
CA ALA A 558 15.45 0.61 -21.46
C ALA A 558 15.57 1.62 -22.61
N ALA A 559 16.01 2.85 -22.31
CA ALA A 559 16.15 3.90 -23.32
C ALA A 559 17.42 3.75 -24.18
N ASN A 560 18.44 3.07 -23.66
CA ASN A 560 19.79 3.05 -24.24
C ASN A 560 20.25 1.67 -24.71
N THR A 561 19.39 0.66 -24.64
CA THR A 561 19.74 -0.75 -24.94
C THR A 561 18.87 -1.28 -26.06
N GLU A 562 19.46 -2.09 -26.95
CA GLU A 562 18.73 -2.75 -28.03
C GLU A 562 17.66 -3.70 -27.48
N ARG A 563 16.53 -3.77 -28.19
CA ARG A 563 15.36 -4.54 -27.74
C ARG A 563 15.66 -6.02 -27.51
N ASN A 564 16.42 -6.65 -28.41
CA ASN A 564 16.78 -8.08 -28.28
C ASN A 564 17.57 -8.37 -26.99
N ILE A 565 18.44 -7.44 -26.57
CA ILE A 565 19.21 -7.57 -25.32
C ILE A 565 18.28 -7.39 -24.11
N LEU A 566 17.37 -6.42 -24.17
CA LEU A 566 16.37 -6.21 -23.12
C LEU A 566 15.49 -7.46 -22.93
N ASP A 567 14.92 -7.98 -24.01
CA ASP A 567 14.05 -9.15 -23.99
C ASP A 567 14.77 -10.38 -23.41
N GLN A 568 16.03 -10.60 -23.81
CA GLN A 568 16.76 -11.79 -23.40
C GLN A 568 17.29 -11.71 -21.96
N TYR A 569 17.86 -10.58 -21.54
CA TYR A 569 18.67 -10.49 -20.32
C TYR A 569 18.08 -9.63 -19.21
N PHE A 570 17.08 -8.80 -19.51
CA PHE A 570 16.45 -7.90 -18.53
C PHE A 570 14.99 -8.27 -18.31
N TYR A 571 14.16 -8.15 -19.34
CA TYR A 571 12.76 -8.57 -19.27
C TYR A 571 12.66 -10.09 -19.15
N THR A 572 13.64 -10.85 -19.64
CA THR A 572 13.64 -12.31 -19.59
C THR A 572 12.30 -12.86 -20.12
N CYS A 573 11.92 -12.39 -21.31
CA CYS A 573 10.61 -12.62 -21.87
C CYS A 573 10.29 -14.11 -21.97
N HIS A 574 9.05 -14.46 -21.63
CA HIS A 574 8.61 -15.85 -21.59
C HIS A 574 7.20 -16.06 -22.13
N ASP A 575 6.93 -17.29 -22.54
CA ASP A 575 5.60 -17.73 -23.01
C ASP A 575 5.06 -18.90 -22.16
N VAL A 576 5.39 -18.89 -20.86
CA VAL A 576 4.95 -19.95 -19.93
C VAL A 576 3.48 -19.78 -19.59
N SER A 577 2.70 -20.86 -19.74
CA SER A 577 1.28 -20.88 -19.38
C SER A 577 1.07 -21.01 -17.87
N VAL A 578 0.67 -19.91 -17.21
CA VAL A 578 0.28 -19.89 -15.78
C VAL A 578 -0.89 -20.83 -15.52
N GLN A 579 -1.86 -20.91 -16.44
CA GLN A 579 -2.97 -21.85 -16.37
C GLN A 579 -2.51 -23.29 -16.23
N ASN A 580 -1.59 -23.76 -17.09
CA ASN A 580 -1.12 -25.14 -17.06
C ASN A 580 -0.34 -25.46 -15.78
N LEU A 581 0.40 -24.49 -15.24
CA LEU A 581 1.05 -24.62 -13.92
C LEU A 581 0.00 -24.79 -12.81
N CYS A 582 -1.04 -23.95 -12.80
CA CYS A 582 -2.13 -24.08 -11.84
C CYS A 582 -2.86 -25.43 -11.97
N VAL A 583 -3.13 -25.89 -13.19
CA VAL A 583 -3.75 -27.20 -13.46
C VAL A 583 -2.88 -28.34 -12.94
N ALA A 584 -1.56 -28.32 -13.20
CA ALA A 584 -0.62 -29.31 -12.69
C ALA A 584 -0.64 -29.37 -11.15
N HIS A 585 -0.80 -28.23 -10.49
CA HIS A 585 -0.93 -28.12 -9.05
C HIS A 585 -2.38 -28.16 -8.55
N GLY A 586 -3.39 -28.39 -9.39
CA GLY A 586 -4.80 -28.48 -9.01
C GLY A 586 -5.35 -27.24 -8.30
N VAL A 587 -4.80 -26.06 -8.63
CA VAL A 587 -5.22 -24.76 -8.10
C VAL A 587 -6.17 -24.11 -9.10
N LYS A 588 -7.24 -23.49 -8.60
CA LYS A 588 -8.18 -22.77 -9.46
C LYS A 588 -7.46 -21.60 -10.13
N HIS A 589 -7.67 -21.44 -11.43
CA HIS A 589 -7.12 -20.36 -12.23
C HIS A 589 -8.23 -19.60 -12.96
N VAL A 590 -8.08 -18.28 -13.02
CA VAL A 590 -8.94 -17.36 -13.78
C VAL A 590 -8.03 -16.37 -14.49
N ARG A 591 -8.19 -16.22 -15.81
CA ARG A 591 -7.50 -15.18 -16.59
C ARG A 591 -8.42 -13.99 -16.77
N VAL A 592 -7.88 -12.79 -16.57
CA VAL A 592 -8.60 -11.51 -16.74
C VAL A 592 -7.88 -10.63 -17.75
N SER A 593 -8.63 -9.95 -18.61
CA SER A 593 -8.06 -9.07 -19.65
C SER A 593 -8.72 -7.70 -19.70
N THR A 594 -9.87 -7.53 -19.04
CA THR A 594 -10.55 -6.23 -18.92
C THR A 594 -10.68 -5.80 -17.46
N LYS A 595 -10.89 -4.49 -17.26
CA LYS A 595 -11.21 -3.91 -15.95
C LYS A 595 -12.45 -4.54 -15.29
N MET A 596 -13.42 -4.98 -16.09
CA MET A 596 -14.64 -5.65 -15.62
C MET A 596 -14.33 -7.07 -15.16
N ASP A 597 -13.56 -7.84 -15.96
CA ASP A 597 -13.13 -9.19 -15.61
C ASP A 597 -12.41 -9.21 -14.26
N LEU A 598 -11.52 -8.25 -14.02
CA LEU A 598 -10.78 -8.14 -12.76
C LEU A 598 -11.73 -7.91 -11.58
N ARG A 599 -12.68 -6.98 -11.70
CA ARG A 599 -13.67 -6.70 -10.65
C ARG A 599 -14.53 -7.93 -10.35
N ASP A 600 -15.01 -8.61 -11.39
CA ASP A 600 -15.83 -9.80 -11.25
C ASP A 600 -15.05 -10.97 -10.64
N ALA A 601 -13.78 -11.15 -11.03
CA ALA A 601 -12.91 -12.17 -10.47
C ALA A 601 -12.61 -11.91 -8.98
N LEU A 602 -12.34 -10.66 -8.60
CA LEU A 602 -12.13 -10.27 -7.20
C LEU A 602 -13.40 -10.44 -6.35
N LEU A 603 -14.57 -10.08 -6.87
CA LEU A 603 -15.85 -10.32 -6.17
C LEU A 603 -16.13 -11.82 -6.01
N THR A 604 -15.89 -12.59 -7.07
CA THR A 604 -16.07 -14.05 -7.06
C THR A 604 -15.14 -14.72 -6.05
N SER A 605 -13.87 -14.31 -6.00
CA SER A 605 -12.90 -14.89 -5.06
C SER A 605 -13.25 -14.60 -3.60
N LYS A 606 -13.85 -13.44 -3.29
CA LYS A 606 -14.39 -13.16 -1.96
C LYS A 606 -15.51 -14.13 -1.57
N SER A 607 -16.45 -14.38 -2.48
CA SER A 607 -17.62 -15.23 -2.19
C SER A 607 -17.27 -16.71 -2.02
N GLN A 608 -16.21 -17.16 -2.70
CA GLN A 608 -15.83 -18.56 -2.70
C GLN A 608 -14.91 -18.88 -1.52
N ASN A 609 -14.93 -20.15 -1.10
CA ASN A 609 -14.08 -20.65 -0.02
C ASN A 609 -12.96 -21.57 -0.54
N VAL A 610 -12.32 -21.16 -1.64
CA VAL A 610 -11.24 -21.91 -2.31
C VAL A 610 -10.10 -20.98 -2.70
N ASP A 611 -8.89 -21.50 -2.74
CA ASP A 611 -7.74 -20.75 -3.27
C ASP A 611 -7.88 -20.53 -4.76
N CYS A 612 -7.49 -19.34 -5.22
CA CYS A 612 -7.62 -18.95 -6.61
C CYS A 612 -6.42 -18.13 -7.06
N VAL A 613 -5.87 -18.48 -8.22
CA VAL A 613 -4.93 -17.65 -8.97
C VAL A 613 -5.72 -16.85 -10.01
N ILE A 614 -5.59 -15.53 -9.95
CA ILE A 614 -6.13 -14.59 -10.95
C ILE A 614 -4.94 -14.08 -11.77
N GLU A 615 -4.84 -14.52 -13.01
CA GLU A 615 -3.81 -14.07 -13.95
C GLU A 615 -4.31 -12.81 -14.66
N VAL A 616 -3.65 -11.68 -14.41
CA VAL A 616 -3.91 -10.40 -15.05
C VAL A 616 -3.04 -10.29 -16.30
N ASN A 617 -3.67 -10.27 -17.47
CA ASN A 617 -2.97 -10.05 -18.73
C ASN A 617 -2.55 -8.58 -18.87
N SER A 618 -1.26 -8.33 -19.07
CA SER A 618 -0.70 -6.99 -19.22
C SER A 618 0.43 -6.94 -20.26
N SER A 619 0.98 -5.76 -20.56
CA SER A 619 2.11 -5.56 -21.48
C SER A 619 3.17 -4.65 -20.87
N ILE A 620 4.44 -4.96 -21.10
CA ILE A 620 5.56 -4.10 -20.65
C ILE A 620 5.45 -2.70 -21.26
N GLU A 621 5.20 -2.62 -22.57
CA GLU A 621 5.17 -1.36 -23.33
C GLU A 621 3.99 -0.48 -22.91
N ASP A 622 2.79 -1.06 -22.85
CA ASP A 622 1.57 -0.33 -22.48
C ASP A 622 1.67 0.20 -21.05
N ASN A 623 2.18 -0.61 -20.12
CA ASN A 623 2.40 -0.18 -18.75
C ASN A 623 3.48 0.91 -18.67
N ALA A 624 4.61 0.77 -19.35
CA ALA A 624 5.67 1.78 -19.34
C ALA A 624 5.16 3.13 -19.87
N HIS A 625 4.38 3.09 -20.96
CA HIS A 625 3.73 4.26 -21.53
C HIS A 625 2.76 4.89 -20.53
N PHE A 626 1.86 4.09 -19.93
CA PHE A 626 0.86 4.59 -19.00
C PHE A 626 1.47 5.18 -17.72
N HIS A 627 2.51 4.55 -17.16
CA HIS A 627 3.30 5.12 -16.07
C HIS A 627 3.93 6.47 -16.44
N SER A 628 4.44 6.60 -17.67
CA SER A 628 4.99 7.86 -18.15
C SER A 628 3.92 8.94 -18.29
N THR A 629 2.74 8.57 -18.78
CA THR A 629 1.56 9.44 -18.88
C THR A 629 1.14 9.95 -17.51
N LEU A 630 0.96 9.07 -16.52
CA LEU A 630 0.67 9.44 -15.13
C LEU A 630 1.72 10.42 -14.58
N ARG A 631 3.01 10.09 -14.70
CA ARG A 631 4.09 10.98 -14.23
C ARG A 631 4.04 12.36 -14.89
N LYS A 632 3.81 12.41 -16.21
CA LYS A 632 3.78 13.66 -16.98
C LYS A 632 2.63 14.55 -16.52
N PHE A 633 1.41 14.01 -16.46
CA PHE A 633 0.23 14.78 -16.11
C PHE A 633 0.23 15.19 -14.64
N THR A 634 0.59 14.30 -13.71
CA THR A 634 0.71 14.68 -12.30
C THR A 634 1.78 15.75 -12.11
N ARG A 635 2.93 15.66 -12.79
CA ARG A 635 3.94 16.73 -12.73
C ARG A 635 3.41 18.07 -13.22
N GLN A 636 2.66 18.08 -14.33
CA GLN A 636 2.04 19.30 -14.85
C GLN A 636 1.05 19.88 -13.83
N ALA A 637 0.18 19.04 -13.26
CA ALA A 637 -0.76 19.45 -12.22
C ALA A 637 -0.03 20.03 -11.00
N MET A 638 1.07 19.43 -10.56
CA MET A 638 1.88 19.92 -9.44
C MET A 638 2.56 21.26 -9.73
N ASN A 639 3.12 21.45 -10.93
CA ASN A 639 3.71 22.73 -11.33
C ASN A 639 2.65 23.84 -11.33
N HIS A 640 1.47 23.59 -11.92
CA HIS A 640 0.37 24.55 -11.90
C HIS A 640 -0.10 24.86 -10.47
N ALA A 641 -0.27 23.83 -9.64
CA ALA A 641 -0.63 23.99 -8.24
C ALA A 641 0.36 24.89 -7.49
N MET A 642 1.66 24.65 -7.68
CA MET A 642 2.73 25.38 -7.01
C MET A 642 2.80 26.84 -7.49
N ASP A 643 2.64 27.07 -8.79
CA ASP A 643 2.58 28.41 -9.38
C ASP A 643 1.37 29.20 -8.85
N SER A 644 0.23 28.55 -8.63
CA SER A 644 -0.94 29.18 -8.00
C SER A 644 -0.71 29.47 -6.51
N LEU A 645 -0.20 28.49 -5.76
CA LEU A 645 0.02 28.62 -4.31
C LEU A 645 1.08 29.68 -3.97
N SER A 646 2.14 29.79 -4.78
CA SER A 646 3.21 30.77 -4.58
C SER A 646 2.75 32.23 -4.77
N ARG A 647 1.66 32.47 -5.49
CA ARG A 647 1.07 33.80 -5.71
C ARG A 647 0.12 34.23 -4.59
N ILE A 648 -0.28 33.31 -3.72
CA ILE A 648 -1.15 33.57 -2.56
C ILE A 648 -0.25 33.98 -1.39
N SER A 649 0.27 35.21 -1.42
CA SER A 649 0.95 35.83 -0.29
C SER A 649 -0.07 36.56 0.59
N ILE A 650 -0.65 35.86 1.56
CA ILE A 650 -1.62 36.44 2.50
C ILE A 650 -1.09 36.32 3.93
N PRO A 651 -1.08 37.41 4.73
CA PRO A 651 -0.61 37.36 6.12
C PRO A 651 -1.45 36.40 6.99
N ASP A 652 -0.76 35.71 7.90
CA ASP A 652 -1.27 34.62 8.76
C ASP A 652 -2.51 34.96 9.61
N SER A 653 -2.88 36.23 9.72
CA SER A 653 -3.95 36.71 10.60
C SER A 653 -5.36 36.68 10.00
N ILE A 654 -5.54 36.46 8.68
CA ILE A 654 -6.86 36.51 8.02
C ILE A 654 -7.39 35.11 7.65
N PHE A 655 -6.53 34.09 7.59
CA PHE A 655 -6.87 32.76 7.09
C PHE A 655 -7.22 31.75 8.20
N ASN A 656 -8.21 32.04 9.04
CA ASN A 656 -8.82 31.04 9.93
C ASN A 656 -10.04 30.33 9.31
N GLY A 657 -10.24 30.46 8.00
CA GLY A 657 -11.12 29.64 7.20
C GLY A 657 -10.63 29.64 5.77
N SER A 658 -10.84 28.57 5.01
CA SER A 658 -10.92 28.68 3.56
C SER A 658 -11.82 29.87 3.23
N VAL A 659 -11.44 30.78 2.32
CA VAL A 659 -12.39 31.79 1.84
C VAL A 659 -13.56 31.02 1.24
N LEU A 660 -14.69 31.06 1.96
CA LEU A 660 -15.94 30.42 1.59
C LEU A 660 -16.81 31.52 1.04
N TYR A 661 -17.07 31.46 -0.26
CA TYR A 661 -18.08 32.29 -0.88
C TYR A 661 -19.44 31.66 -0.59
N GLU A 662 -20.37 32.41 -0.02
CA GLU A 662 -21.73 31.92 0.18
C GLU A 662 -22.60 32.38 -0.99
N VAL A 663 -23.34 31.46 -1.58
CA VAL A 663 -24.27 31.79 -2.67
C VAL A 663 -25.50 32.46 -2.08
N GLY A 664 -25.74 33.71 -2.44
CA GLY A 664 -26.94 34.44 -2.02
C GLY A 664 -28.18 33.95 -2.75
N LYS A 665 -28.17 33.99 -4.08
CA LYS A 665 -29.27 33.51 -4.94
C LYS A 665 -28.79 33.16 -6.34
N MET A 666 -29.57 32.35 -7.03
CA MET A 666 -29.42 32.05 -8.46
C MET A 666 -30.73 32.39 -9.16
N GLU A 667 -30.64 33.09 -10.28
CA GLU A 667 -31.75 33.43 -11.15
C GLU A 667 -31.41 32.95 -12.56
N TYR A 668 -32.42 32.74 -13.40
CA TYR A 668 -32.21 32.42 -14.79
C TYR A 668 -33.19 33.19 -15.67
N SER A 669 -32.80 33.43 -16.93
CA SER A 669 -33.62 34.14 -17.92
C SER A 669 -33.53 33.45 -19.27
N LEU A 670 -34.67 33.28 -19.92
CA LEU A 670 -34.74 32.72 -21.28
C LEU A 670 -34.15 33.75 -22.26
N TYR A 671 -33.25 33.28 -23.12
CA TYR A 671 -32.78 34.04 -24.26
C TYR A 671 -33.18 33.33 -25.57
N ARG A 672 -33.41 34.14 -26.60
CA ARG A 672 -33.63 33.67 -27.97
C ARG A 672 -32.87 34.58 -28.93
N VAL A 673 -31.84 34.04 -29.58
CA VAL A 673 -31.02 34.78 -30.54
C VAL A 673 -31.27 34.22 -31.94
N GLN A 674 -31.57 35.10 -32.90
CA GLN A 674 -31.68 34.71 -34.30
C GLN A 674 -30.28 34.43 -34.87
N LEU A 675 -30.09 33.24 -35.44
CA LEU A 675 -28.83 32.82 -36.05
C LEU A 675 -28.79 33.28 -37.52
N CYS A 676 -27.64 33.81 -37.92
CA CYS A 676 -27.36 34.20 -39.31
C CYS A 676 -27.18 32.99 -40.25
N SER A 677 -27.04 31.79 -39.68
CA SER A 677 -26.86 30.52 -40.38
C SER A 677 -27.51 29.37 -39.61
N PRO A 678 -27.88 28.26 -40.27
CA PRO A 678 -28.38 27.06 -39.59
C PRO A 678 -27.36 26.51 -38.59
N PRO A 679 -27.81 26.00 -37.42
CA PRO A 679 -26.94 25.28 -36.50
C PRO A 679 -26.37 24.03 -37.16
N THR A 680 -25.16 23.62 -36.76
CA THR A 680 -24.45 22.45 -37.31
C THR A 680 -25.17 21.11 -37.08
N SER A 681 -26.25 21.09 -36.31
CA SER A 681 -27.16 19.95 -36.12
C SER A 681 -28.33 19.90 -37.11
N ALA A 682 -28.59 20.97 -37.88
CA ALA A 682 -29.73 21.03 -38.78
C ALA A 682 -29.58 20.05 -39.96
N SER A 683 -30.51 19.10 -40.08
CA SER A 683 -30.57 18.22 -41.25
C SER A 683 -30.85 19.03 -42.54
N ALA A 684 -30.26 18.60 -43.65
CA ALA A 684 -30.30 19.29 -44.96
C ALA A 684 -31.71 19.54 -45.53
N ASN A 685 -32.77 19.04 -44.89
CA ASN A 685 -34.17 19.18 -45.32
C ASN A 685 -34.97 20.31 -44.63
N ASN A 686 -34.39 21.04 -43.67
CA ASN A 686 -35.12 22.13 -42.99
C ASN A 686 -35.10 23.44 -43.78
N LYS A 687 -36.13 23.65 -44.63
CA LYS A 687 -36.44 24.94 -45.28
C LYS A 687 -37.10 25.93 -44.30
N SER A 688 -36.45 26.22 -43.18
CA SER A 688 -36.81 27.33 -42.29
C SER A 688 -36.05 28.59 -42.71
N SER A 689 -36.73 29.73 -42.85
CA SER A 689 -36.11 31.02 -43.20
C SER A 689 -35.50 31.78 -42.01
N ALA A 690 -35.62 31.25 -40.79
CA ALA A 690 -35.00 31.83 -39.59
C ALA A 690 -34.64 30.72 -38.59
N PHE A 691 -33.36 30.62 -38.23
CA PHE A 691 -32.88 29.74 -37.17
C PHE A 691 -32.74 30.55 -35.89
N PHE A 692 -33.07 29.95 -34.75
CA PHE A 692 -32.91 30.58 -33.44
C PHE A 692 -32.10 29.66 -32.53
N ARG A 693 -31.20 30.25 -31.73
CA ARG A 693 -30.59 29.59 -30.58
C ARG A 693 -31.35 30.05 -29.35
N GLU A 694 -31.97 29.09 -28.69
CA GLU A 694 -32.74 29.29 -27.47
C GLU A 694 -32.04 28.59 -26.31
N GLY A 695 -32.08 29.22 -25.14
CA GLY A 695 -31.46 28.71 -23.94
C GLY A 695 -31.70 29.65 -22.77
N PHE A 696 -30.98 29.43 -21.68
CA PHE A 696 -31.09 30.22 -20.48
C PHE A 696 -29.74 30.85 -20.11
N ILE A 697 -29.78 32.09 -19.63
CA ILE A 697 -28.67 32.71 -18.92
C ILE A 697 -28.93 32.58 -17.43
N ILE A 698 -28.05 31.88 -16.74
CA ILE A 698 -27.96 31.83 -15.29
C ILE A 698 -27.23 33.07 -14.80
N SER A 699 -27.75 33.71 -13.75
CA SER A 699 -27.02 34.69 -12.93
C SER A 699 -26.95 34.19 -11.49
N LEU A 700 -25.73 34.01 -10.97
CA LEU A 700 -25.46 33.57 -9.61
C LEU A 700 -24.84 34.73 -8.83
N SER A 701 -25.48 35.15 -7.74
CA SER A 701 -24.98 36.22 -6.88
C SER A 701 -24.42 35.66 -5.58
N LEU A 702 -23.22 36.07 -5.21
CA LEU A 702 -22.60 35.79 -3.91
C LEU A 702 -23.09 36.78 -2.86
N THR A 703 -22.95 36.43 -1.57
CA THR A 703 -23.36 37.28 -0.45
C THR A 703 -22.56 38.59 -0.35
N ASP A 704 -21.39 38.66 -0.99
CA ASP A 704 -20.59 39.89 -1.11
C ASP A 704 -21.09 40.86 -2.21
N GLY A 705 -22.12 40.47 -2.97
CA GLY A 705 -22.71 41.26 -4.05
C GLY A 705 -22.15 40.96 -5.45
N SER A 706 -21.15 40.09 -5.57
CA SER A 706 -20.56 39.70 -6.85
C SER A 706 -21.50 38.80 -7.65
N ILE A 707 -21.57 39.01 -8.97
CA ILE A 707 -22.48 38.27 -9.85
C ILE A 707 -21.69 37.58 -10.96
N GLY A 708 -21.95 36.29 -11.13
CA GLY A 708 -21.42 35.49 -12.25
C GLY A 708 -22.52 35.01 -13.18
N PHE A 709 -22.18 34.88 -14.47
CA PHE A 709 -23.13 34.50 -15.52
C PHE A 709 -22.77 33.15 -16.16
N GLY A 710 -23.77 32.36 -16.49
CA GLY A 710 -23.67 31.01 -17.02
C GLY A 710 -24.59 30.79 -18.22
N GLU A 711 -24.12 30.23 -19.34
CA GLU A 711 -24.99 29.96 -20.50
C GLU A 711 -25.38 28.48 -20.58
N VAL A 712 -26.69 28.24 -20.52
CA VAL A 712 -27.30 26.91 -20.65
C VAL A 712 -28.07 26.86 -21.97
N ALA A 713 -27.55 26.10 -22.93
CA ALA A 713 -28.22 25.87 -24.21
C ALA A 713 -28.43 24.35 -24.35
N PRO A 714 -29.69 23.87 -24.47
CA PRO A 714 -29.97 22.44 -24.62
C PRO A 714 -29.21 21.80 -25.77
N LEU A 715 -28.67 20.61 -25.53
CA LEU A 715 -27.84 19.89 -26.48
C LEU A 715 -28.61 18.72 -27.12
N GLU A 716 -28.82 18.80 -28.43
CA GLU A 716 -29.58 17.78 -29.20
C GLU A 716 -29.00 16.36 -29.08
N ILE A 717 -27.67 16.24 -28.93
CA ILE A 717 -26.94 14.95 -28.85
C ILE A 717 -27.28 14.18 -27.57
N HIS A 718 -27.63 14.90 -26.50
CA HIS A 718 -28.04 14.32 -25.21
C HIS A 718 -29.57 14.26 -25.07
N LYS A 719 -30.31 14.52 -26.15
CA LYS A 719 -31.79 14.63 -26.16
C LYS A 719 -32.32 15.63 -25.14
N GLU A 720 -31.53 16.66 -24.82
CA GLU A 720 -31.97 17.75 -23.96
C GLU A 720 -32.98 18.61 -24.72
N ASN A 721 -34.03 19.07 -24.05
CA ASN A 721 -34.95 20.07 -24.57
C ASN A 721 -35.09 21.23 -23.57
N LEU A 722 -35.62 22.36 -24.04
CA LEU A 722 -35.76 23.58 -23.23
C LEU A 722 -36.57 23.34 -21.95
N PHE A 723 -37.63 22.53 -22.03
CA PHE A 723 -38.53 22.26 -20.90
C PHE A 723 -37.80 21.47 -19.80
N ASP A 724 -37.15 20.37 -20.15
CA ASP A 724 -36.44 19.52 -19.17
C ASP A 724 -35.24 20.26 -18.56
N VAL A 725 -34.58 21.11 -19.33
CA VAL A 725 -33.49 21.98 -18.86
C VAL A 725 -34.02 23.04 -17.89
N GLU A 726 -35.17 23.65 -18.17
CA GLU A 726 -35.81 24.64 -17.29
C GLU A 726 -36.20 24.02 -15.94
N GLU A 727 -36.75 22.81 -15.93
CA GLU A 727 -37.09 22.08 -14.70
C GLU A 727 -35.84 21.84 -13.81
N GLN A 728 -34.69 21.51 -14.41
CA GLN A 728 -33.43 21.40 -13.65
C GLN A 728 -32.93 22.75 -13.12
N LEU A 729 -33.10 23.84 -13.88
CA LEU A 729 -32.75 25.18 -13.43
C LEU A 729 -33.65 25.64 -12.28
N LEU A 730 -34.96 25.38 -12.36
CA LEU A 730 -35.92 25.61 -11.28
C LEU A 730 -35.53 24.84 -10.02
N PHE A 731 -35.13 23.58 -10.14
CA PHE A 731 -34.63 22.83 -8.99
C PHE A 731 -33.38 23.47 -8.39
N LEU A 732 -32.41 23.84 -9.23
CA LEU A 732 -31.14 24.44 -8.78
C LEU A 732 -31.34 25.77 -8.06
N THR A 733 -32.23 26.65 -8.53
CA THR A 733 -32.49 27.94 -7.87
C THR A 733 -32.99 27.79 -6.43
N HIS A 734 -33.71 26.70 -6.12
CA HIS A 734 -34.18 26.41 -4.77
C HIS A 734 -33.10 25.76 -3.89
N THR A 735 -32.18 24.98 -4.48
CA THR A 735 -31.18 24.21 -3.72
C THR A 735 -29.87 24.95 -3.45
N ILE A 736 -29.52 25.92 -4.29
CA ILE A 736 -28.18 26.50 -4.30
C ILE A 736 -28.01 27.69 -3.34
N GLY A 737 -29.10 28.32 -2.90
CA GLY A 737 -29.05 29.43 -1.95
C GLY A 737 -28.51 28.98 -0.58
N GLY A 738 -27.58 29.75 -0.01
CA GLY A 738 -26.92 29.46 1.26
C GLY A 738 -25.80 28.42 1.17
N VAL A 739 -25.47 27.94 -0.04
CA VAL A 739 -24.40 26.95 -0.21
C VAL A 739 -23.04 27.65 -0.26
N THR A 740 -22.05 27.05 0.40
CA THR A 740 -20.68 27.55 0.41
C THR A 740 -19.85 26.99 -0.74
N ILE A 741 -19.08 27.86 -1.38
CA ILE A 741 -18.16 27.58 -2.47
C ILE A 741 -16.75 27.88 -1.97
N LYS A 742 -15.84 26.90 -2.08
CA LYS A 742 -14.43 27.10 -1.73
C LYS A 742 -13.72 27.83 -2.86
N GLN A 743 -12.80 28.73 -2.53
CA GLN A 743 -11.99 29.48 -3.50
C GLN A 743 -11.28 28.60 -4.56
N PHE A 744 -10.83 27.41 -4.19
CA PHE A 744 -10.15 26.49 -5.11
C PHE A 744 -11.09 25.54 -5.87
N LEU A 745 -12.41 25.58 -5.62
CA LEU A 745 -13.38 24.72 -6.31
C LEU A 745 -13.27 24.84 -7.86
N PRO A 746 -13.10 26.06 -8.43
CA PRO A 746 -12.74 26.29 -9.84
C PRO A 746 -11.50 25.61 -10.39
N LEU A 747 -10.46 25.50 -9.58
CA LEU A 747 -9.11 25.15 -10.03
C LEU A 747 -8.91 23.63 -10.10
N LEU A 748 -9.85 22.89 -9.52
CA LEU A 748 -9.76 21.48 -9.24
C LEU A 748 -10.84 20.77 -10.06
N ASN A 749 -10.48 20.41 -11.28
CA ASN A 749 -11.31 19.67 -12.22
C ASN A 749 -11.94 18.46 -11.49
N GLY A 750 -13.22 18.16 -11.74
CA GLY A 750 -13.97 17.12 -11.01
C GLY A 750 -14.45 17.46 -9.57
N LEU A 751 -13.90 18.45 -8.87
CA LEU A 751 -14.45 18.86 -7.56
C LEU A 751 -15.79 19.58 -7.68
N PHE A 752 -16.11 20.21 -8.82
CA PHE A 752 -17.45 20.75 -9.04
C PHE A 752 -18.52 19.67 -8.96
N SER A 753 -18.22 18.49 -9.51
CA SER A 753 -19.08 17.29 -9.41
C SER A 753 -19.20 16.76 -7.98
N SER A 754 -18.08 16.71 -7.26
CA SER A 754 -18.06 16.33 -5.84
C SER A 754 -18.83 17.35 -4.97
N TRP A 755 -18.74 18.64 -5.29
CA TRP A 755 -19.47 19.72 -4.65
C TRP A 755 -20.96 19.67 -4.96
N LEU A 756 -21.36 19.43 -6.21
CA LEU A 756 -22.76 19.15 -6.57
C LEU A 756 -23.33 18.00 -5.72
N TRP A 757 -22.56 16.94 -5.52
CA TRP A 757 -22.99 15.82 -4.70
C TRP A 757 -23.03 16.15 -3.20
N HIS A 758 -21.94 16.64 -2.63
CA HIS A 758 -21.82 16.82 -1.17
C HIS A 758 -22.58 18.03 -0.64
N ASN A 759 -22.69 19.10 -1.43
CA ASN A 759 -23.31 20.34 -0.99
C ASN A 759 -24.75 20.49 -1.47
N LEU A 760 -25.09 19.93 -2.65
CA LEU A 760 -26.43 20.02 -3.21
C LEU A 760 -27.18 18.67 -3.21
N GLY A 761 -26.50 17.55 -2.92
CA GLY A 761 -27.12 16.22 -2.93
C GLY A 761 -27.40 15.68 -4.35
N ILE A 762 -26.78 16.24 -5.39
CA ILE A 762 -27.12 15.94 -6.78
C ILE A 762 -26.09 14.98 -7.40
N PRO A 763 -26.48 13.76 -7.82
CA PRO A 763 -25.57 12.86 -8.51
C PRO A 763 -25.12 13.47 -9.84
N THR A 764 -23.86 13.26 -10.18
CA THR A 764 -23.20 13.89 -11.34
C THR A 764 -23.80 13.49 -12.68
N GLY A 765 -24.45 12.32 -12.76
CA GLY A 765 -25.18 11.83 -13.93
C GLY A 765 -26.65 12.26 -13.99
N SER A 766 -27.16 12.96 -12.97
CA SER A 766 -28.58 13.37 -12.89
C SER A 766 -28.85 14.78 -13.42
N ILE A 767 -27.81 15.60 -13.65
CA ILE A 767 -27.91 16.93 -14.26
C ILE A 767 -27.49 16.85 -15.73
N PHE A 768 -28.21 17.56 -16.59
CA PHE A 768 -27.86 17.67 -18.01
C PHE A 768 -26.49 18.36 -18.20
N PRO A 769 -25.66 17.88 -19.13
CA PRO A 769 -24.39 18.51 -19.47
C PRO A 769 -24.48 20.03 -19.70
N SER A 770 -25.52 20.53 -20.38
CA SER A 770 -25.71 21.98 -20.59
C SER A 770 -25.93 22.75 -19.28
N VAL A 771 -26.75 22.22 -18.38
CA VAL A 771 -27.09 22.83 -17.09
C VAL A 771 -25.87 22.88 -16.19
N ARG A 772 -25.18 21.75 -16.06
CA ARG A 772 -23.93 21.64 -15.29
C ARG A 772 -22.92 22.67 -15.79
N CYS A 773 -22.75 22.73 -17.11
CA CYS A 773 -21.83 23.64 -17.76
C CYS A 773 -22.15 25.12 -17.46
N GLY A 774 -23.41 25.52 -17.61
CA GLY A 774 -23.81 26.90 -17.30
C GLY A 774 -23.60 27.22 -15.82
N LEU A 775 -23.87 26.28 -14.92
CA LEU A 775 -23.69 26.48 -13.49
C LEU A 775 -22.22 26.67 -13.10
N GLU A 776 -21.34 25.82 -13.63
CA GLU A 776 -19.90 25.91 -13.41
C GLU A 776 -19.36 27.26 -13.90
N MET A 777 -19.79 27.70 -15.08
CA MET A 777 -19.44 29.01 -15.63
C MET A 777 -19.96 30.18 -14.79
N ALA A 778 -21.18 30.08 -14.25
CA ALA A 778 -21.74 31.09 -13.37
C ALA A 778 -20.95 31.21 -12.07
N VAL A 779 -20.57 30.09 -11.44
CA VAL A 779 -19.74 30.07 -10.23
C VAL A 779 -18.37 30.70 -10.49
N LEU A 780 -17.71 30.31 -11.58
CA LEU A 780 -16.40 30.84 -11.94
C LEU A 780 -16.42 32.35 -12.17
N ASN A 781 -17.42 32.84 -12.91
CA ASN A 781 -17.57 34.27 -13.15
C ASN A 781 -17.90 35.04 -11.87
N ALA A 782 -18.58 34.43 -10.90
CA ALA A 782 -18.93 35.07 -9.64
C ALA A 782 -17.69 35.23 -8.73
N ILE A 783 -16.83 34.21 -8.69
CA ILE A 783 -15.56 34.27 -7.97
C ILE A 783 -14.62 35.29 -8.64
N ALA A 784 -14.58 35.34 -9.97
CA ALA A 784 -13.82 36.34 -10.73
C ALA A 784 -14.22 37.76 -10.36
N ALA A 785 -15.53 38.02 -10.34
CA ALA A 785 -16.07 39.31 -9.94
C ALA A 785 -15.72 39.67 -8.47
N SER A 786 -15.80 38.71 -7.55
CA SER A 786 -15.45 38.91 -6.13
C SER A 786 -13.97 39.23 -5.92
N GLU A 787 -13.08 38.60 -6.69
CA GLU A 787 -11.65 38.84 -6.63
C GLU A 787 -11.20 40.09 -7.44
N GLY A 788 -12.11 40.83 -8.06
CA GLY A 788 -11.78 41.97 -8.92
C GLY A 788 -10.96 41.56 -10.16
N SER A 789 -11.11 40.32 -10.60
CA SER A 789 -10.26 39.65 -11.58
C SER A 789 -11.07 39.23 -12.81
N SER A 790 -10.39 38.91 -13.91
CA SER A 790 -11.05 38.29 -15.06
C SER A 790 -11.16 36.78 -14.88
N LEU A 791 -12.14 36.14 -15.52
CA LEU A 791 -12.21 34.68 -15.60
C LEU A 791 -10.87 34.09 -16.10
N LEU A 792 -10.23 34.78 -17.05
CA LEU A 792 -8.92 34.42 -17.58
C LEU A 792 -7.84 34.44 -16.50
N ASN A 793 -7.84 35.42 -15.60
CA ASN A 793 -6.85 35.55 -14.53
C ASN A 793 -7.04 34.52 -13.41
N ILE A 794 -8.28 34.10 -13.13
CA ILE A 794 -8.55 32.99 -12.21
C ILE A 794 -8.07 31.66 -12.79
N LEU A 795 -8.28 31.44 -14.08
CA LEU A 795 -7.96 30.17 -14.75
C LEU A 795 -6.48 30.07 -15.21
N CYS A 796 -5.88 31.20 -15.60
CA CYS A 796 -4.51 31.34 -16.08
C CYS A 796 -3.98 32.76 -15.79
N PRO A 797 -3.37 33.01 -14.62
CA PRO A 797 -2.82 34.32 -14.32
C PRO A 797 -1.56 34.59 -15.18
N GLN A 798 -1.71 35.41 -16.23
CA GLN A 798 -0.63 35.79 -17.15
C GLN A 798 0.34 36.82 -16.54
N THR A 799 1.60 36.78 -16.98
CA THR A 799 2.72 37.66 -16.62
C THR A 799 2.91 38.86 -17.58
N VAL A 800 1.94 39.20 -18.43
CA VAL A 800 2.12 40.27 -19.44
C VAL A 800 0.92 41.22 -19.43
N GLU A 801 1.18 42.51 -19.17
CA GLU A 801 0.22 43.60 -19.33
C GLU A 801 -0.12 43.77 -20.82
N PHE A 802 -1.40 43.62 -21.17
CA PHE A 802 -1.93 44.12 -22.46
C PHE A 802 -2.78 45.37 -22.20
N PRO A 803 -2.61 46.44 -23.00
CA PRO A 803 -3.37 47.66 -22.82
C PRO A 803 -4.82 47.48 -23.27
N GLY A 804 -5.72 47.95 -22.40
CA GLY A 804 -7.16 48.14 -22.53
C GLY A 804 -7.87 47.65 -23.79
N SER A 805 -8.81 46.72 -23.62
CA SER A 805 -9.97 46.62 -24.50
C SER A 805 -11.26 46.71 -23.67
N SER A 806 -12.13 47.60 -24.14
CA SER A 806 -13.43 47.94 -23.58
C SER A 806 -14.38 46.74 -23.54
N LEU A 807 -15.12 46.63 -22.43
CA LEU A 807 -16.31 45.78 -22.31
C LEU A 807 -17.24 45.96 -23.51
N LEU A 808 -17.36 44.93 -24.34
CA LEU A 808 -18.48 44.77 -25.25
C LEU A 808 -19.46 43.77 -24.63
N ASP A 809 -20.71 44.23 -24.54
CA ASP A 809 -21.86 43.47 -24.09
C ASP A 809 -22.07 42.24 -24.99
N VAL A 810 -22.51 41.15 -24.33
CA VAL A 810 -22.84 39.81 -24.84
C VAL A 810 -21.69 38.77 -24.81
N ARG A 811 -21.66 37.95 -23.74
CA ARG A 811 -20.75 36.81 -23.53
C ARG A 811 -21.37 35.51 -24.07
N ILE A 812 -21.09 35.15 -25.33
CA ILE A 812 -21.62 33.93 -25.98
C ILE A 812 -20.57 32.81 -25.94
N CYS A 813 -20.99 31.55 -25.72
CA CYS A 813 -20.14 30.37 -25.91
C CYS A 813 -20.17 29.88 -27.37
N ALA A 814 -19.00 29.68 -27.99
CA ALA A 814 -18.87 29.03 -29.29
C ALA A 814 -18.83 27.50 -29.13
N LEU A 815 -19.34 26.74 -30.11
CA LEU A 815 -19.31 25.27 -30.12
C LEU A 815 -18.41 24.79 -31.26
N LEU A 816 -17.34 24.08 -30.92
CA LEU A 816 -16.37 23.47 -31.83
C LEU A 816 -16.68 22.00 -32.06
N ASP A 817 -16.63 21.57 -33.32
CA ASP A 817 -16.78 20.17 -33.70
C ASP A 817 -15.41 19.46 -33.70
N SER A 818 -15.28 18.31 -33.04
CA SER A 818 -14.03 17.54 -32.94
C SER A 818 -13.67 16.70 -34.16
N ASN A 819 -14.46 16.76 -35.24
CA ASN A 819 -14.25 15.91 -36.42
C ASN A 819 -12.97 16.24 -37.22
N ALA A 820 -12.37 17.42 -37.02
CA ALA A 820 -11.16 17.86 -37.71
C ALA A 820 -9.84 17.33 -37.07
N PRO A 821 -8.69 17.42 -37.76
CA PRO A 821 -7.38 17.22 -37.17
C PRO A 821 -7.16 18.10 -35.92
N PRO A 822 -6.51 17.55 -34.89
CA PRO A 822 -6.19 18.25 -33.64
C PRO A 822 -5.59 19.65 -33.79
N GLU A 823 -4.71 19.82 -34.79
CA GLU A 823 -4.02 21.08 -35.10
C GLU A 823 -4.96 22.14 -35.67
N GLU A 824 -5.94 21.69 -36.46
CA GLU A 824 -6.95 22.54 -37.08
C GLU A 824 -7.97 23.02 -36.04
N ILE A 825 -8.40 22.12 -35.15
CA ILE A 825 -9.30 22.46 -34.03
C ILE A 825 -8.63 23.47 -33.09
N ALA A 826 -7.33 23.31 -32.82
CA ALA A 826 -6.56 24.26 -32.01
C ALA A 826 -6.49 25.65 -32.66
N SER A 827 -6.34 25.71 -33.99
CA SER A 827 -6.34 26.98 -34.74
C SER A 827 -7.70 27.67 -34.67
N ILE A 828 -8.77 26.93 -34.95
CA ILE A 828 -10.14 27.47 -34.94
C ILE A 828 -10.51 27.96 -33.53
N ALA A 829 -10.11 27.22 -32.49
CA ALA A 829 -10.29 27.64 -31.11
C ALA A 829 -9.56 28.96 -30.79
N ALA A 830 -8.34 29.13 -31.29
CA ALA A 830 -7.59 30.38 -31.12
C ALA A 830 -8.27 31.56 -31.84
N ASP A 831 -8.77 31.34 -33.05
CA ASP A 831 -9.44 32.38 -33.84
C ASP A 831 -10.74 32.85 -33.19
N LEU A 832 -11.58 31.92 -32.72
CA LEU A 832 -12.82 32.24 -32.00
C LEU A 832 -12.57 33.05 -30.72
N VAL A 833 -11.42 32.88 -30.08
CA VAL A 833 -11.11 33.63 -28.86
C VAL A 833 -10.59 35.03 -29.17
N ASN A 834 -9.83 35.17 -30.25
CA ASN A 834 -9.49 36.49 -30.80
C ASN A 834 -10.73 37.27 -31.26
N GLU A 835 -11.79 36.56 -31.68
CA GLU A 835 -13.09 37.13 -32.01
C GLU A 835 -13.95 37.53 -30.79
N GLY A 836 -13.46 37.31 -29.57
CA GLY A 836 -14.09 37.79 -28.33
C GLY A 836 -15.09 36.81 -27.70
N PHE A 837 -15.11 35.54 -28.10
CA PHE A 837 -15.92 34.51 -27.43
C PHE A 837 -15.37 34.21 -26.02
N ALA A 838 -16.24 34.27 -25.02
CA ALA A 838 -15.84 34.13 -23.61
C ALA A 838 -15.63 32.67 -23.17
N ALA A 839 -16.14 31.70 -23.93
CA ALA A 839 -15.98 30.26 -23.68
C ALA A 839 -16.18 29.43 -24.96
N LEU A 840 -15.57 28.24 -25.01
CA LEU A 840 -15.69 27.27 -26.10
C LEU A 840 -16.21 25.92 -25.58
N LYS A 841 -17.24 25.36 -26.22
CA LYS A 841 -17.77 24.01 -25.99
C LYS A 841 -17.22 23.11 -27.09
N LEU A 842 -16.74 21.91 -26.76
CA LEU A 842 -16.19 20.98 -27.76
C LEU A 842 -17.07 19.73 -27.88
N LYS A 843 -17.47 19.41 -29.11
CA LYS A 843 -18.41 18.34 -29.46
C LYS A 843 -17.64 17.09 -29.89
N GLU A 844 -17.67 16.04 -29.07
CA GLU A 844 -17.08 14.71 -29.34
C GLU A 844 -18.19 13.68 -29.57
N ARG A 845 -17.97 12.65 -30.40
CA ARG A 845 -19.02 11.77 -30.98
C ARG A 845 -20.05 11.18 -30.00
N LEU A 846 -19.78 11.13 -28.69
CA LEU A 846 -20.70 10.65 -27.63
C LEU A 846 -20.82 11.56 -26.39
N PHE A 847 -20.04 12.66 -26.26
CA PHE A 847 -20.04 13.54 -25.08
C PHE A 847 -19.79 15.00 -25.48
N ILE A 848 -20.34 15.94 -24.70
CA ILE A 848 -20.01 17.37 -24.79
C ILE A 848 -19.34 17.76 -23.49
N TYR A 849 -18.08 18.18 -23.58
CA TYR A 849 -17.33 18.72 -22.46
C TYR A 849 -17.39 20.24 -22.52
N LEU A 850 -17.69 20.87 -21.39
CA LEU A 850 -17.31 22.26 -21.21
C LEU A 850 -15.80 22.30 -20.97
N PHE A 851 -15.05 22.59 -22.02
CA PHE A 851 -13.63 22.90 -21.91
C PHE A 851 -13.51 24.38 -21.51
N ILE A 852 -13.76 24.70 -20.23
CA ILE A 852 -13.17 25.93 -19.65
C ILE A 852 -11.67 25.71 -19.40
N TYR A 853 -11.25 24.45 -19.28
CA TYR A 853 -9.86 24.06 -19.19
C TYR A 853 -9.17 24.16 -20.56
N PHE A 854 -8.01 24.82 -20.59
CA PHE A 854 -7.12 25.07 -21.74
C PHE A 854 -7.25 26.43 -22.45
N PHE A 855 -7.23 27.52 -21.69
CA PHE A 855 -6.78 28.80 -22.24
C PHE A 855 -5.35 29.10 -21.81
N TYR A 856 -4.42 28.93 -22.76
CA TYR A 856 -2.98 29.23 -22.72
C TYR A 856 -2.01 28.12 -22.23
N CYS A 857 -2.18 26.89 -22.73
CA CYS A 857 -1.02 26.07 -23.07
C CYS A 857 -0.98 25.90 -24.59
N HIS A 858 0.20 26.13 -25.19
CA HIS A 858 0.50 26.09 -26.63
C HIS A 858 -0.37 25.13 -27.46
N SER A 859 -0.62 25.48 -28.72
CA SER A 859 -1.24 24.65 -29.78
C SER A 859 -0.91 23.15 -29.71
N LYS A 860 0.29 22.77 -29.25
CA LYS A 860 0.72 21.39 -28.99
C LYS A 860 -0.13 20.59 -27.98
N VAL A 861 -0.79 21.20 -26.98
CA VAL A 861 -1.56 20.48 -25.94
C VAL A 861 -2.95 20.08 -26.43
N ILE A 862 -3.65 20.97 -27.15
CA ILE A 862 -4.90 20.64 -27.85
C ILE A 862 -4.64 19.55 -28.88
N VAL A 863 -3.49 19.63 -29.56
CA VAL A 863 -3.03 18.61 -30.50
C VAL A 863 -2.84 17.25 -29.82
N THR A 864 -2.19 17.23 -28.66
CA THR A 864 -1.91 15.99 -27.92
C THR A 864 -3.19 15.36 -27.35
N LEU A 865 -4.16 16.14 -26.87
CA LEU A 865 -5.41 15.63 -26.28
C LEU A 865 -6.39 15.08 -27.32
N LEU A 866 -6.50 15.73 -28.48
CA LEU A 866 -7.31 15.22 -29.58
C LEU A 866 -6.60 14.07 -30.32
N GLN A 867 -5.26 13.96 -30.23
CA GLN A 867 -4.50 12.76 -30.64
C GLN A 867 -4.67 11.58 -29.67
N GLN A 868 -4.97 11.83 -28.39
CA GLN A 868 -5.21 10.79 -27.37
C GLN A 868 -6.61 10.17 -27.43
N ARG A 869 -7.56 10.78 -28.15
CA ARG A 869 -8.97 10.36 -28.21
C ARG A 869 -9.47 9.91 -29.59
N LYS A 870 -8.67 10.10 -30.64
CA LYS A 870 -8.78 9.36 -31.91
C LYS A 870 -8.06 8.04 -31.77
#